data_AF-A0A9P5EV66-F1
#
_entry.id   AF-A0A9P5EV66-F1
#
_cell.length_a   1.000
_cell.length_b   1.000
_cell.length_c   1.000
_cell.angle_alpha   90.00
_cell.angle_beta   90.00
_cell.angle_gamma   90.00
#
_symmetry.space_group_name_H-M   'P 1'
#
loop_
_entity.id
_entity.type
_entity.pdbx_description
1 polymer ?
#
loop_
_entity_poly.entity_id
_entity_poly.type
_entity_poly.pdbx_seq_one_letter_code
_entity_poly.pdbx_strand_id
1 'polypeptide(L)'
;MLLQFPQFCPMKYHQKTFVVTGGLSGLGKATVERLSQLGGNVAVIDLALPHKPKEGLSRVQYFNADVSKTQEITAAVNEIVAWNMATGSVIAGVIISKKGTTMLLDQFSKVVDINLIGTVDLIRQLVPYIATQSPNAKGERGVLITVSSAAAFDGQEGQTAYGAAKGAIASMTLPLARDLSCWGIRAVCIAPGLFDTGMAAISHPSSSQYAKHYTQQDIIDKFAASDETITAVQSWVSANGASSALSKDRGWLHVYTTVADAERMLHAQYYEYRQTSGNHSTVACEEYFVPEDIQHHIDFIQPGVILAAPKTPQLNTKFRKRGFSSAQQAGAVRASNDTSACSDNVTPACIKALYKIPDNTFNHSSNSLGIYETGDYYAQEDLNLFFAKYTPNIPNGTHPTLVSIDGGFAPAEPKFADGESDLDLQVAYPLIHPQGVTLYQTDDKIYTISGAGGLFNNFLNAVDGSYCSYDAFGEKGNDDNFDDVYPDTTSPDGYQGKVQCGISTLTNVISISYSKSEVDLPFYYQQRQCNEFMKLALQGHTILVASGDAGVASRPWDPFPNGCLGENNTVFNPNFPGNCPYITTVGGTMMSPGASVSDPEVAAYLPHQDGTDDTYTSGGGFSTIYSIPSYQSAAVDDYFAKHDPGLKFFSSLHNATHNDSSPVGANGGIYNRIGRGMPDVSAISQNLATFVDLDYGLISGTSAATPLFASLITIINEHRLQAGKAPVGFINPTLYANPQIFNDITSGNNEGCNTKGFSAVPGWDPVTGLGTPKFPEMLELFMSLP
;
A
#
# COMPACT_ATOMS: atom_id res chain seq x y z
N MET A 1 -21.15 5.57 39.59
CA MET A 1 -21.70 5.74 38.23
C MET A 1 -21.05 4.66 37.38
N LEU A 2 -21.79 3.60 37.09
CA LEU A 2 -21.31 2.37 36.45
C LEU A 2 -21.30 2.56 34.92
N LEU A 3 -20.15 2.38 34.29
CA LEU A 3 -20.04 2.22 32.83
C LEU A 3 -20.49 0.80 32.48
N GLN A 4 -21.49 0.68 31.60
CA GLN A 4 -21.97 -0.58 31.04
C GLN A 4 -20.92 -1.13 30.06
N PHE A 5 -20.40 -2.32 30.35
CA PHE A 5 -19.69 -3.16 29.37
C PHE A 5 -20.69 -4.10 28.67
N PRO A 6 -20.44 -4.50 27.41
CA PRO A 6 -21.29 -5.46 26.69
C PRO A 6 -21.38 -6.78 27.45
N GLN A 7 -22.56 -7.43 27.39
CA GLN A 7 -22.89 -8.67 28.10
C GLN A 7 -21.93 -9.81 27.71
N PHE A 8 -20.86 -10.01 28.49
CA PHE A 8 -20.06 -11.23 28.42
C PHE A 8 -20.83 -12.42 29.01
N CYS A 9 -20.87 -13.52 28.27
CA CYS A 9 -21.39 -14.82 28.68
C CYS A 9 -20.86 -15.22 30.08
N PRO A 10 -21.68 -15.73 31.01
CA PRO A 10 -21.22 -16.05 32.37
C PRO A 10 -20.10 -17.10 32.34
N MET A 11 -18.89 -16.66 32.69
CA MET A 11 -17.68 -17.50 32.69
C MET A 11 -17.85 -18.65 33.70
N LYS A 12 -17.65 -19.90 33.26
CA LYS A 12 -17.63 -21.06 34.16
C LYS A 12 -16.26 -21.16 34.85
N TYR A 13 -16.21 -20.93 36.15
CA TYR A 13 -14.96 -20.87 36.95
C TYR A 13 -14.40 -22.24 37.35
N HIS A 14 -15.19 -23.32 37.24
CA HIS A 14 -14.78 -24.65 37.69
C HIS A 14 -13.75 -25.28 36.73
N GLN A 15 -12.70 -25.92 37.28
CA GLN A 15 -11.55 -26.48 36.53
C GLN A 15 -10.77 -25.45 35.69
N LYS A 16 -10.82 -24.17 36.10
CA LYS A 16 -10.04 -23.10 35.50
C LYS A 16 -9.01 -22.56 36.49
N THR A 17 -7.81 -22.29 36.00
CA THR A 17 -6.72 -21.70 36.80
C THR A 17 -6.55 -20.23 36.47
N PHE A 18 -6.53 -19.38 37.49
CA PHE A 18 -6.31 -17.93 37.40
C PHE A 18 -5.00 -17.57 38.06
N VAL A 19 -4.17 -16.77 37.40
CA VAL A 19 -2.89 -16.31 37.98
C VAL A 19 -3.06 -14.89 38.50
N VAL A 20 -2.71 -14.63 39.77
CA VAL A 20 -2.86 -13.32 40.43
C VAL A 20 -1.52 -12.83 40.97
N THR A 21 -1.06 -11.65 40.55
CA THR A 21 0.11 -11.00 41.17
C THR A 21 -0.32 -10.07 42.31
N GLY A 22 0.49 -9.96 43.37
CA GLY A 22 0.16 -9.13 44.55
C GLY A 22 -1.07 -9.64 45.32
N GLY A 23 -1.34 -10.95 45.24
CA GLY A 23 -2.54 -11.59 45.77
C GLY A 23 -2.60 -11.69 47.29
N LEU A 24 -1.60 -11.20 48.01
CA LEU A 24 -1.58 -11.22 49.49
C LEU A 24 -2.14 -9.96 50.14
N SER A 25 -2.38 -8.88 49.39
CA SER A 25 -2.88 -7.62 49.94
C SER A 25 -3.94 -6.93 49.06
N GLY A 26 -4.67 -5.96 49.65
CA GLY A 26 -5.59 -5.07 48.93
C GLY A 26 -6.60 -5.77 48.01
N LEU A 27 -6.73 -5.23 46.80
CA LEU A 27 -7.62 -5.75 45.76
C LEU A 27 -7.22 -7.14 45.26
N GLY A 28 -5.91 -7.43 45.21
CA GLY A 28 -5.39 -8.73 44.78
C GLY A 28 -5.89 -9.85 45.69
N LYS A 29 -5.80 -9.66 47.01
CA LYS A 29 -6.33 -10.59 48.01
C LYS A 29 -7.83 -10.83 47.87
N ALA A 30 -8.62 -9.76 47.73
CA ALA A 30 -10.07 -9.88 47.53
C ALA A 30 -10.41 -10.66 46.24
N THR A 31 -9.59 -10.50 45.20
CA THR A 31 -9.73 -11.22 43.92
C THR A 31 -9.42 -12.71 44.08
N VAL A 32 -8.34 -13.07 44.78
CA VAL A 32 -7.98 -14.47 45.08
C VAL A 32 -9.10 -15.16 45.86
N GLU A 33 -9.60 -14.52 46.91
CA GLU A 33 -10.68 -15.07 47.76
C GLU A 33 -11.96 -15.27 46.94
N ARG A 34 -12.32 -14.32 46.07
CA ARG A 34 -13.51 -14.40 45.22
C ARG A 34 -13.40 -15.51 44.17
N LEU A 35 -12.28 -15.64 43.48
CA LEU A 35 -12.07 -16.66 42.46
C LEU A 35 -12.08 -18.07 43.04
N SER A 36 -11.47 -18.25 44.22
CA SER A 36 -11.46 -19.53 44.93
C SER A 36 -12.88 -19.94 45.37
N GLN A 37 -13.67 -19.00 45.92
CA GLN A 37 -15.08 -19.24 46.28
C GLN A 37 -15.96 -19.64 45.10
N LEU A 38 -15.65 -19.13 43.90
CA LEU A 38 -16.37 -19.47 42.67
C LEU A 38 -15.92 -20.82 42.07
N GLY A 39 -15.00 -21.54 42.72
CA GLY A 39 -14.59 -22.90 42.33
C GLY A 39 -13.42 -22.95 41.35
N GLY A 40 -12.73 -21.83 41.13
CA GLY A 40 -11.50 -21.74 40.34
C GLY A 40 -10.25 -22.06 41.16
N ASN A 41 -9.21 -22.53 40.47
CA ASN A 41 -7.86 -22.64 41.02
C ASN A 41 -7.17 -21.27 40.89
N VAL A 42 -6.40 -20.87 41.88
CA VAL A 42 -5.72 -19.56 41.89
C VAL A 42 -4.24 -19.72 42.19
N ALA A 43 -3.38 -19.39 41.22
CA ALA A 43 -1.95 -19.26 41.41
C ALA A 43 -1.62 -17.82 41.84
N VAL A 44 -1.01 -17.63 43.00
CA VAL A 44 -0.67 -16.31 43.52
C VAL A 44 0.84 -16.09 43.41
N ILE A 45 1.27 -15.07 42.68
CA ILE A 45 2.66 -14.62 42.61
C ILE A 45 2.83 -13.41 43.53
N ASP A 46 3.73 -13.48 44.49
CA ASP A 46 4.00 -12.38 45.43
C ASP A 46 5.48 -12.41 45.91
N LEU A 47 5.95 -11.28 46.45
CA LEU A 47 7.34 -11.12 46.94
C LEU A 47 7.62 -11.88 48.24
N ALA A 48 6.57 -12.23 48.98
CA ALA A 48 6.66 -12.97 50.23
C ALA A 48 5.62 -14.09 50.23
N LEU A 49 5.98 -15.28 50.72
CA LEU A 49 5.01 -16.36 50.90
C LEU A 49 4.29 -16.22 52.26
N PRO A 50 2.99 -16.53 52.35
CA PRO A 50 2.27 -16.45 53.62
C PRO A 50 2.85 -17.43 54.65
N HIS A 51 3.03 -16.99 55.90
CA HIS A 51 3.61 -17.81 56.98
C HIS A 51 2.80 -19.08 57.34
N LYS A 52 1.52 -19.15 56.96
CA LYS A 52 0.67 -20.36 56.99
C LYS A 52 -0.34 -20.30 55.84
N PRO A 53 -0.65 -21.42 55.15
CA PRO A 53 -1.81 -21.50 54.28
C PRO A 53 -3.06 -21.19 55.11
N LYS A 54 -3.94 -20.29 54.64
CA LYS A 54 -5.24 -20.10 55.29
C LYS A 54 -6.06 -21.39 55.15
N GLU A 55 -6.56 -21.92 56.26
CA GLU A 55 -7.50 -23.05 56.26
C GLU A 55 -8.72 -22.72 55.37
N GLY A 56 -9.10 -23.63 54.47
CA GLY A 56 -10.27 -23.49 53.59
C GLY A 56 -9.99 -23.09 52.14
N LEU A 57 -8.73 -22.81 51.75
CA LEU A 57 -8.35 -22.46 50.37
C LEU A 57 -7.63 -23.61 49.66
N SER A 58 -8.26 -24.78 49.51
CA SER A 58 -7.65 -25.98 48.91
C SER A 58 -7.32 -25.86 47.42
N ARG A 59 -7.64 -24.73 46.79
CA ARG A 59 -7.46 -24.45 45.35
C ARG A 59 -6.52 -23.27 45.08
N VAL A 60 -5.79 -22.80 46.10
CA VAL A 60 -4.85 -21.67 45.97
C VAL A 60 -3.42 -22.15 46.18
N GLN A 61 -2.52 -21.81 45.27
CA GLN A 61 -1.08 -22.09 45.40
C GLN A 61 -0.28 -20.79 45.28
N TYR A 62 0.76 -20.67 46.09
CA TYR A 62 1.61 -19.47 46.16
C TYR A 62 2.97 -19.75 45.51
N PHE A 63 3.44 -18.81 44.70
CA PHE A 63 4.71 -18.83 43.98
C PHE A 63 5.47 -17.57 44.34
N ASN A 64 6.72 -17.72 44.78
CA ASN A 64 7.55 -16.58 45.15
C ASN A 64 8.25 -16.03 43.90
N ALA A 65 7.99 -14.78 43.54
CA ALA A 65 8.77 -14.10 42.51
C ALA A 65 8.67 -12.58 42.64
N ASP A 66 9.80 -11.92 42.40
CA ASP A 66 9.85 -10.50 42.10
C ASP A 66 9.44 -10.26 40.64
N VAL A 67 8.26 -9.67 40.46
CA VAL A 67 7.72 -9.35 39.14
C VAL A 67 8.53 -8.29 38.37
N SER A 68 9.52 -7.65 39.00
CA SER A 68 10.49 -6.80 38.30
C SER A 68 11.64 -7.59 37.64
N LYS A 69 11.77 -8.90 37.93
CA LYS A 69 12.85 -9.74 37.42
C LYS A 69 12.31 -10.84 36.52
N THR A 70 12.61 -10.73 35.22
CA THR A 70 12.16 -11.67 34.18
C THR A 70 12.48 -13.13 34.51
N GLN A 71 13.67 -13.41 35.06
CA GLN A 71 14.09 -14.78 35.39
C GLN A 71 13.24 -15.39 36.52
N GLU A 72 12.84 -14.60 37.52
CA GLU A 72 11.97 -15.06 38.61
C GLU A 72 10.54 -15.26 38.12
N ILE A 73 10.04 -14.40 37.23
CA ILE A 73 8.74 -14.61 36.56
C ILE A 73 8.74 -15.90 35.74
N THR A 74 9.77 -16.12 34.92
CA THR A 74 9.89 -17.33 34.10
C THR A 74 9.89 -18.60 34.96
N ALA A 75 10.62 -18.59 36.09
CA ALA A 75 10.61 -19.70 37.04
C ALA A 75 9.21 -19.94 37.63
N ALA A 76 8.54 -18.88 38.12
CA ALA A 76 7.19 -18.97 38.67
C ALA A 76 6.17 -19.45 37.63
N VAL A 77 6.26 -18.99 36.39
CA VAL A 77 5.39 -19.43 35.29
C VAL A 77 5.57 -20.93 35.01
N ASN A 78 6.82 -21.42 34.97
CA ASN A 78 7.08 -22.84 34.77
C ASN A 78 6.47 -23.70 35.89
N GLU A 79 6.58 -23.26 37.15
CA GLU A 79 5.96 -23.94 38.28
C GLU A 79 4.42 -23.90 38.24
N ILE A 80 3.83 -22.77 37.82
CA ILE A 80 2.38 -22.63 37.63
C ILE A 80 1.87 -23.56 36.53
N VAL A 81 2.60 -23.67 35.42
CA VAL A 81 2.26 -24.58 34.31
C VAL A 81 2.31 -26.03 34.78
N ALA A 82 3.35 -26.41 35.53
CA ALA A 82 3.47 -27.74 36.11
C ALA A 82 2.31 -28.06 37.08
N TRP A 83 1.94 -27.11 37.95
CA TRP A 83 0.79 -27.25 38.84
C TRP A 83 -0.55 -27.33 38.08
N ASN A 84 -0.72 -26.52 37.05
CA ASN A 84 -1.92 -26.53 36.22
C ASN A 84 -2.10 -27.88 35.49
N MET A 85 -1.00 -28.48 35.00
CA MET A 85 -1.01 -29.82 34.41
C MET A 85 -1.40 -30.89 35.44
N ALA A 86 -0.86 -30.81 36.67
CA ALA A 86 -1.18 -31.76 37.74
C ALA A 86 -2.65 -31.68 38.22
N THR A 87 -3.29 -30.53 38.09
CA THR A 87 -4.70 -30.32 38.48
C THR A 87 -5.70 -30.58 37.36
N GLY A 88 -5.23 -30.92 36.14
CA GLY A 88 -6.08 -31.17 34.97
C GLY A 88 -6.94 -29.97 34.54
N SER A 89 -6.52 -28.75 34.90
CA SER A 89 -7.28 -27.51 34.71
C SER A 89 -6.77 -26.72 33.50
N VAL A 90 -7.58 -25.78 33.00
CA VAL A 90 -7.19 -24.89 31.89
C VAL A 90 -6.89 -23.50 32.46
N ILE A 91 -5.74 -22.90 32.13
CA ILE A 91 -5.45 -21.50 32.51
C ILE A 91 -6.46 -20.59 31.78
N ALA A 92 -7.35 -19.96 32.54
CA ALA A 92 -8.48 -19.18 31.99
C ALA A 92 -8.26 -17.66 32.04
N GLY A 93 -7.22 -17.20 32.72
CA GLY A 93 -6.90 -15.78 32.78
C GLY A 93 -5.76 -15.47 33.72
N VAL A 94 -5.14 -14.31 33.49
CA VAL A 94 -4.07 -13.74 34.31
C VAL A 94 -4.58 -12.38 34.82
N ILE A 95 -4.85 -12.27 36.12
CA ILE A 95 -5.30 -11.05 36.79
C ILE A 95 -4.12 -10.40 37.47
N ILE A 96 -3.60 -9.36 36.84
CA ILE A 96 -2.38 -8.72 37.30
C ILE A 96 -2.75 -7.36 37.88
N SER A 97 -2.27 -7.02 39.09
CA SER A 97 -2.07 -5.60 39.38
C SER A 97 -0.90 -5.13 38.50
N LYS A 98 -1.25 -4.69 37.28
CA LYS A 98 -0.43 -4.31 36.09
C LYS A 98 0.22 -5.43 35.28
N LYS A 99 -0.45 -5.73 34.15
CA LYS A 99 -0.37 -6.89 33.23
C LYS A 99 0.89 -7.12 32.41
N GLY A 100 1.06 -8.39 32.02
CA GLY A 100 1.73 -8.89 30.83
C GLY A 100 0.81 -9.77 29.96
N THR A 101 1.14 -9.77 28.67
CA THR A 101 1.26 -10.88 27.71
C THR A 101 2.55 -10.58 26.94
N THR A 102 3.31 -11.58 26.49
CA THR A 102 4.71 -11.40 26.02
C THR A 102 4.80 -10.68 24.68
N MET A 103 4.64 -9.38 24.74
CA MET A 103 5.47 -8.42 24.03
C MET A 103 6.91 -8.59 24.52
N LEU A 104 7.90 -8.58 23.61
CA LEU A 104 9.31 -8.59 24.03
C LEU A 104 9.52 -7.38 24.93
N LEU A 105 10.03 -7.60 26.14
CA LEU A 105 10.27 -6.51 27.10
C LEU A 105 11.15 -5.43 26.46
N ASP A 106 12.12 -5.83 25.63
CA ASP A 106 12.98 -4.90 24.89
C ASP A 106 12.20 -4.03 23.89
N GLN A 107 11.16 -4.56 23.25
CA GLN A 107 10.29 -3.78 22.35
C GLN A 107 9.40 -2.82 23.15
N PHE A 108 8.83 -3.26 24.28
CA PHE A 108 8.07 -2.38 25.16
C PHE A 108 8.94 -1.25 25.71
N SER A 109 10.12 -1.60 26.25
CA SER A 109 11.10 -0.65 26.78
C SER A 109 11.53 0.32 25.71
N LYS A 110 11.89 -0.14 24.50
CA LYS A 110 12.26 0.75 23.40
C LYS A 110 11.16 1.76 23.05
N VAL A 111 9.90 1.33 22.99
CA VAL A 111 8.77 2.23 22.71
C VAL A 111 8.58 3.24 23.84
N VAL A 112 8.69 2.83 25.11
CA VAL A 112 8.59 3.71 26.28
C VAL A 112 9.79 4.67 26.35
N ASP A 113 10.99 4.19 26.11
CA ASP A 113 12.22 4.99 26.16
C ASP A 113 12.19 6.10 25.12
N ILE A 114 11.76 5.80 23.90
CA ILE A 114 11.62 6.80 22.83
C ILE A 114 10.47 7.77 23.15
N ASN A 115 9.27 7.26 23.44
CA ASN A 115 8.07 8.10 23.44
C ASN A 115 7.81 8.82 24.78
N LEU A 116 8.28 8.26 25.89
CA LEU A 116 8.10 8.82 27.23
C LEU A 116 9.41 9.35 27.80
N ILE A 117 10.43 8.49 27.94
CA ILE A 117 11.68 8.88 28.63
C ILE A 117 12.42 9.98 27.85
N GLY A 118 12.53 9.87 26.53
CA GLY A 118 13.11 10.91 25.69
C GLY A 118 12.39 12.26 25.82
N THR A 119 11.06 12.24 25.92
CA THR A 119 10.26 13.46 26.15
C THR A 119 10.52 14.04 27.54
N VAL A 120 10.54 13.22 28.59
CA VAL A 120 10.83 13.65 29.96
C VAL A 120 12.25 14.19 30.09
N ASP A 121 13.23 13.56 29.43
CA ASP A 121 14.62 13.99 29.47
C ASP A 121 14.81 15.33 28.76
N LEU A 122 14.18 15.54 27.60
CA LEU A 122 14.16 16.84 26.93
C LEU A 122 13.54 17.94 27.81
N ILE A 123 12.40 17.65 28.44
CA ILE A 123 11.74 18.57 29.38
C ILE A 123 12.68 18.92 30.54
N ARG A 124 13.28 17.90 31.17
CA ARG A 124 14.22 18.08 32.30
C ARG A 124 15.41 18.96 31.94
N GLN A 125 15.90 18.85 30.71
CA GLN A 125 17.05 19.62 30.24
C GLN A 125 16.68 21.05 29.85
N LEU A 126 15.55 21.28 29.16
CA LEU A 126 15.19 22.59 28.61
C LEU A 126 14.42 23.50 29.57
N VAL A 127 13.58 22.94 30.44
CA VAL A 127 12.74 23.73 31.35
C VAL A 127 13.56 24.67 32.26
N PRO A 128 14.71 24.27 32.84
CA PRO A 128 15.54 25.18 33.62
C PRO A 128 15.98 26.42 32.84
N TYR A 129 16.29 26.28 31.53
CA TYR A 129 16.67 27.41 30.69
C TYR A 129 15.48 28.32 30.40
N ILE A 130 14.30 27.77 30.10
CA ILE A 130 13.07 28.54 29.87
C ILE A 130 12.71 29.36 31.13
N ALA A 131 12.88 28.77 32.33
CA ALA A 131 12.59 29.44 33.58
C ALA A 131 13.45 30.70 33.82
N THR A 132 14.66 30.76 33.25
CA THR A 132 15.57 31.91 33.36
C THR A 132 15.29 33.05 32.37
N GLN A 133 14.45 32.83 31.36
CA GLN A 133 14.16 33.84 30.33
C GLN A 133 13.35 35.02 30.90
N SER A 134 13.48 36.19 30.29
CA SER A 134 12.66 37.35 30.69
C SER A 134 11.18 37.07 30.34
N PRO A 135 10.23 37.28 31.26
CA PRO A 135 8.82 37.07 30.97
C PRO A 135 8.31 38.12 29.97
N ASN A 136 7.36 37.72 29.11
CA ASN A 136 6.70 38.62 28.17
C ASN A 136 5.73 39.57 28.90
N ALA A 137 5.06 40.47 28.15
CA ALA A 137 4.11 41.44 28.69
C ALA A 137 2.90 40.83 29.45
N LYS A 138 2.65 39.52 29.30
CA LYS A 138 1.60 38.76 29.99
C LYS A 138 2.14 37.92 31.15
N GLY A 139 3.43 38.04 31.48
CA GLY A 139 4.09 37.27 32.55
C GLY A 139 4.50 35.86 32.15
N GLU A 140 4.41 35.49 30.87
CA GLU A 140 4.74 34.14 30.39
C GLU A 140 6.20 34.04 29.94
N ARG A 141 6.85 32.91 30.23
CA ARG A 141 8.24 32.60 29.82
C ARG A 141 8.32 31.53 28.74
N GLY A 142 7.27 30.73 28.56
CA GLY A 142 7.23 29.70 27.53
C GLY A 142 6.03 28.77 27.63
N VAL A 143 5.90 27.89 26.64
CA VAL A 143 4.91 26.82 26.61
C VAL A 143 5.58 25.50 26.29
N LEU A 144 5.26 24.48 27.08
CA LEU A 144 5.60 23.09 26.81
C LEU A 144 4.40 22.42 26.15
N ILE A 145 4.56 21.97 24.91
CA ILE A 145 3.54 21.19 24.20
C ILE A 145 4.01 19.74 24.17
N THR A 146 3.20 18.85 24.72
CA THR A 146 3.46 17.41 24.74
C THR A 146 2.44 16.69 23.86
N VAL A 147 2.86 15.63 23.17
CA VAL A 147 2.02 14.94 22.18
C VAL A 147 1.69 13.52 22.66
N SER A 148 0.44 13.34 23.09
CA SER A 148 -0.21 12.06 23.36
C SER A 148 -0.87 11.51 22.08
N SER A 149 -1.90 10.67 22.20
CA SER A 149 -2.64 10.04 21.08
C SER A 149 -4.02 9.58 21.56
N ALA A 150 -5.01 9.46 20.68
CA ALA A 150 -6.28 8.78 20.97
C ALA A 150 -6.07 7.32 21.45
N ALA A 151 -4.99 6.66 21.00
CA ALA A 151 -4.60 5.33 21.48
C ALA A 151 -4.34 5.27 23.00
N ALA A 152 -4.10 6.43 23.65
CA ALA A 152 -3.98 6.53 25.11
C ALA A 152 -5.32 6.45 25.86
N PHE A 153 -6.44 6.69 25.17
CA PHE A 153 -7.78 6.81 25.77
C PHE A 153 -8.71 5.67 25.34
N ASP A 154 -8.71 5.33 24.05
CA ASP A 154 -9.63 4.35 23.48
C ASP A 154 -9.06 2.92 23.47
N GLY A 155 -7.73 2.79 23.55
CA GLY A 155 -7.03 1.51 23.55
C GLY A 155 -7.11 0.78 22.20
N GLN A 156 -6.09 0.95 21.36
CA GLN A 156 -6.00 0.21 20.09
C GLN A 156 -5.35 -1.16 20.30
N GLU A 157 -5.92 -2.18 19.67
CA GLU A 157 -5.35 -3.54 19.67
C GLU A 157 -3.91 -3.50 19.13
N GLY A 158 -3.02 -4.34 19.67
CA GLY A 158 -1.59 -4.34 19.29
C GLY A 158 -0.73 -3.18 19.82
N GLN A 159 -1.30 -2.07 20.28
CA GLN A 159 -0.54 -0.86 20.66
C GLN A 159 -0.29 -0.68 22.17
N THR A 160 -0.17 -1.76 22.93
CA THR A 160 -0.09 -1.67 24.41
C THR A 160 1.09 -0.80 24.91
N ALA A 161 2.29 -0.93 24.32
CA ALA A 161 3.44 -0.10 24.68
C ALA A 161 3.25 1.39 24.35
N TYR A 162 2.74 1.64 23.15
CA TYR A 162 2.55 2.98 22.62
C TYR A 162 1.42 3.71 23.37
N GLY A 163 0.27 3.05 23.56
CA GLY A 163 -0.82 3.54 24.39
C GLY A 163 -0.39 3.81 25.82
N ALA A 164 0.45 2.95 26.42
CA ALA A 164 1.01 3.19 27.76
C ALA A 164 1.92 4.42 27.81
N ALA A 165 2.84 4.58 26.85
CA ALA A 165 3.73 5.75 26.78
C ALA A 165 2.93 7.04 26.55
N LYS A 166 1.99 7.05 25.61
CA LYS A 166 1.14 8.21 25.31
C LYS A 166 0.16 8.53 26.43
N GLY A 167 -0.34 7.52 27.15
CA GLY A 167 -1.12 7.69 28.37
C GLY A 167 -0.30 8.31 29.50
N ALA A 168 0.97 7.94 29.64
CA ALA A 168 1.88 8.57 30.60
C ALA A 168 2.12 10.05 30.25
N ILE A 169 2.32 10.37 28.96
CA ILE A 169 2.41 11.77 28.48
C ILE A 169 1.14 12.55 28.86
N ALA A 170 -0.05 12.05 28.52
CA ALA A 170 -1.31 12.73 28.86
C ALA A 170 -1.49 12.91 30.38
N SER A 171 -1.13 11.90 31.16
CA SER A 171 -1.27 11.94 32.62
C SER A 171 -0.30 12.90 33.30
N MET A 172 0.91 13.11 32.75
CA MET A 172 1.93 13.95 33.39
C MET A 172 1.77 15.44 33.08
N THR A 173 1.09 15.81 32.00
CA THR A 173 0.97 17.21 31.55
C THR A 173 0.28 18.11 32.59
N LEU A 174 -0.77 17.64 33.26
CA LEU A 174 -1.46 18.47 34.26
C LEU A 174 -0.58 18.74 35.51
N PRO A 175 0.09 17.74 36.10
CA PRO A 175 1.13 17.98 37.11
C PRO A 175 2.22 18.94 36.62
N LEU A 176 2.78 18.72 35.42
CA LEU A 176 3.80 19.61 34.84
C LEU A 176 3.30 21.05 34.72
N ALA A 177 2.06 21.27 34.26
CA ALA A 177 1.50 22.60 34.16
C ALA A 177 1.43 23.31 35.52
N ARG A 178 1.17 22.57 36.60
CA ARG A 178 1.10 23.12 37.96
C ARG A 178 2.48 23.44 38.50
N ASP A 179 3.41 22.49 38.37
CA ASP A 179 4.78 22.63 38.86
C ASP A 179 5.51 23.81 38.18
N LEU A 180 5.21 24.03 36.90
CA LEU A 180 5.85 25.06 36.08
C LEU A 180 5.15 26.43 36.11
N SER A 181 3.92 26.51 36.63
CA SER A 181 3.13 27.73 36.64
C SER A 181 3.79 28.88 37.41
N CYS A 182 4.52 28.58 38.50
CA CYS A 182 5.21 29.59 39.30
C CYS A 182 6.36 30.26 38.54
N TRP A 183 6.85 29.63 37.48
CA TRP A 183 7.87 30.15 36.57
C TRP A 183 7.27 30.81 35.33
N GLY A 184 5.94 30.95 35.24
CA GLY A 184 5.27 31.52 34.07
C GLY A 184 5.36 30.62 32.83
N ILE A 185 5.56 29.30 33.00
CA ILE A 185 5.63 28.32 31.92
C ILE A 185 4.34 27.52 31.90
N ARG A 186 3.66 27.48 30.76
CA ARG A 186 2.46 26.66 30.56
C ARG A 186 2.84 25.27 30.05
N ALA A 187 2.09 24.24 30.41
CA ALA A 187 2.19 22.93 29.77
C ALA A 187 0.82 22.50 29.23
N VAL A 188 0.79 22.00 28.00
CA VAL A 188 -0.43 21.50 27.33
C VAL A 188 -0.13 20.19 26.63
N CYS A 189 -1.11 19.28 26.64
CA CYS A 189 -1.05 18.02 25.92
C CYS A 189 -2.02 18.09 24.75
N ILE A 190 -1.56 17.72 23.57
CA ILE A 190 -2.43 17.42 22.43
C ILE A 190 -2.52 15.91 22.27
N ALA A 191 -3.70 15.38 21.99
CA ALA A 191 -3.94 13.95 21.79
C ALA A 191 -4.66 13.75 20.46
N PRO A 192 -3.92 13.67 19.34
CA PRO A 192 -4.53 13.48 18.02
C PRO A 192 -5.21 12.11 17.93
N GLY A 193 -6.41 12.08 17.35
CA GLY A 193 -7.02 10.87 16.80
C GLY A 193 -6.49 10.58 15.40
N LEU A 194 -7.20 9.74 14.65
CA LEU A 194 -7.08 9.75 13.19
C LEU A 194 -7.40 11.18 12.73
N PHE A 195 -6.43 11.87 12.14
CA PHE A 195 -6.65 13.18 11.56
C PHE A 195 -7.14 13.00 10.13
N ASP A 196 -8.14 13.79 9.73
CA ASP A 196 -8.60 13.87 8.35
C ASP A 196 -7.44 14.35 7.47
N THR A 197 -6.76 13.40 6.83
CA THR A 197 -6.02 13.71 5.62
C THR A 197 -7.04 14.02 4.54
N GLY A 198 -6.71 14.90 3.58
CA GLY A 198 -7.61 15.17 2.45
C GLY A 198 -8.08 13.89 1.76
N MET A 199 -7.21 12.88 1.69
CA MET A 199 -7.53 11.57 1.15
C MET A 199 -8.58 10.82 1.98
N ALA A 200 -8.38 10.65 3.29
CA ALA A 200 -9.33 9.93 4.14
C ALA A 200 -10.72 10.59 4.15
N ALA A 201 -10.74 11.93 4.15
CA ALA A 201 -11.99 12.68 4.11
C ALA A 201 -12.82 12.39 2.85
N ILE A 202 -12.21 12.23 1.67
CA ILE A 202 -12.95 12.03 0.42
C ILE A 202 -13.22 10.56 0.06
N SER A 203 -12.51 9.62 0.69
CA SER A 203 -12.53 8.19 0.31
C SER A 203 -13.15 7.26 1.37
N HIS A 204 -13.24 7.70 2.63
CA HIS A 204 -13.82 6.88 3.69
C HIS A 204 -15.35 6.93 3.65
N PRO A 205 -16.06 5.78 3.70
CA PRO A 205 -17.51 5.71 3.44
C PRO A 205 -18.36 6.40 4.51
N SER A 206 -17.83 6.55 5.73
CA SER A 206 -18.51 7.29 6.81
C SER A 206 -18.31 8.80 6.76
N SER A 207 -17.51 9.30 5.81
CA SER A 207 -17.19 10.72 5.73
C SER A 207 -18.30 11.50 5.03
N SER A 208 -18.67 12.65 5.61
CA SER A 208 -19.55 13.62 4.95
C SER A 208 -18.93 14.31 3.72
N GLN A 209 -17.62 14.13 3.53
CA GLN A 209 -16.87 14.63 2.37
C GLN A 209 -16.61 13.53 1.32
N TYR A 210 -17.17 12.33 1.49
CA TYR A 210 -17.02 11.25 0.52
C TYR A 210 -17.34 11.73 -0.91
N ALA A 211 -16.48 11.37 -1.86
CA ALA A 211 -16.54 11.73 -3.27
C ALA A 211 -16.55 13.25 -3.57
N LYS A 212 -16.19 14.11 -2.62
CA LYS A 212 -15.92 15.55 -2.87
C LYS A 212 -14.48 15.75 -3.31
N HIS A 213 -14.21 15.23 -4.51
CA HIS A 213 -12.88 15.21 -5.10
C HIS A 213 -12.35 16.61 -5.37
N TYR A 214 -11.02 16.72 -5.35
CA TYR A 214 -10.31 17.95 -5.62
C TYR A 214 -10.25 18.21 -7.14
N THR A 215 -10.31 19.46 -7.56
CA THR A 215 -9.92 19.82 -8.93
C THR A 215 -8.39 19.85 -9.04
N GLN A 216 -7.86 19.81 -10.27
CA GLN A 216 -6.41 19.97 -10.49
C GLN A 216 -5.89 21.29 -9.88
N GLN A 217 -6.69 22.37 -9.93
CA GLN A 217 -6.31 23.64 -9.30
C GLN A 217 -6.28 23.52 -7.77
N ASP A 218 -7.25 22.83 -7.17
CA ASP A 218 -7.24 22.63 -5.71
C ASP A 218 -6.01 21.81 -5.28
N ILE A 219 -5.56 20.84 -6.09
CA ILE A 219 -4.32 20.10 -5.84
C ILE A 219 -3.12 21.04 -5.88
N ILE A 220 -2.98 21.85 -6.94
CA ILE A 220 -1.90 22.84 -7.04
C ILE A 220 -1.91 23.75 -5.81
N ASP A 221 -3.05 24.32 -5.47
CA ASP A 221 -3.18 25.24 -4.34
C ASP A 221 -2.89 24.56 -3.00
N LYS A 222 -3.20 23.26 -2.87
CA LYS A 222 -2.97 22.47 -1.65
C LYS A 222 -1.49 22.20 -1.38
N PHE A 223 -0.70 21.99 -2.44
CA PHE A 223 0.71 21.61 -2.35
C PHE A 223 1.68 22.76 -2.70
N ALA A 224 1.17 23.90 -3.15
CA ALA A 224 1.97 25.08 -3.45
C ALA A 224 2.67 25.66 -2.20
N ALA A 225 3.88 26.19 -2.41
CA ALA A 225 4.49 27.09 -1.44
C ALA A 225 3.66 28.38 -1.28
N SER A 226 3.69 28.99 -0.10
CA SER A 226 2.97 30.25 0.14
C SER A 226 3.52 31.37 -0.75
N ASP A 227 2.68 32.35 -1.11
CA ASP A 227 3.13 33.52 -1.89
C ASP A 227 4.26 34.29 -1.19
N GLU A 228 4.27 34.31 0.14
CA GLU A 228 5.35 34.87 0.96
C GLU A 228 6.67 34.13 0.71
N THR A 229 6.64 32.79 0.80
CA THR A 229 7.79 31.91 0.54
C THR A 229 8.31 32.10 -0.89
N ILE A 230 7.43 32.04 -1.89
CA ILE A 230 7.81 32.20 -3.29
C ILE A 230 8.45 33.57 -3.53
N THR A 231 7.83 34.64 -3.02
CA THR A 231 8.32 36.01 -3.20
C THR A 231 9.68 36.21 -2.51
N ALA A 232 9.85 35.68 -1.30
CA ALA A 232 11.09 35.78 -0.54
C ALA A 232 12.26 35.12 -1.29
N VAL A 233 12.07 33.87 -1.75
CA VAL A 233 13.12 33.12 -2.46
C VAL A 233 13.41 33.75 -3.83
N GLN A 234 12.38 34.14 -4.60
CA GLN A 234 12.58 34.82 -5.89
C GLN A 234 13.33 36.15 -5.75
N SER A 235 13.02 36.91 -4.70
CA SER A 235 13.69 38.18 -4.41
C SER A 235 15.16 37.95 -4.04
N TRP A 236 15.44 36.94 -3.21
CA TRP A 236 16.81 36.56 -2.85
C TRP A 236 17.63 36.09 -4.05
N VAL A 237 17.06 35.24 -4.90
CA VAL A 237 17.70 34.78 -6.15
C VAL A 237 18.01 35.96 -7.07
N SER A 238 17.03 36.85 -7.27
CA SER A 238 17.18 38.02 -8.14
C SER A 238 18.23 39.01 -7.59
N ALA A 239 18.29 39.20 -6.27
CA ALA A 239 19.27 40.05 -5.61
C ALA A 239 20.71 39.53 -5.80
N ASN A 240 20.88 38.23 -6.02
CA ASN A 240 22.16 37.59 -6.33
C ASN A 240 22.46 37.51 -7.84
N GLY A 241 21.67 38.19 -8.69
CA GLY A 241 21.93 38.30 -10.13
C GLY A 241 21.53 37.06 -10.94
N ALA A 242 20.82 36.11 -10.34
CA ALA A 242 20.28 34.94 -11.02
C ALA A 242 18.82 35.16 -11.42
N SER A 243 18.37 34.52 -12.49
CA SER A 243 16.95 34.50 -12.87
C SER A 243 16.29 33.22 -12.36
N SER A 244 14.97 33.26 -12.18
CA SER A 244 14.21 32.09 -11.77
C SER A 244 12.88 31.94 -12.49
N ALA A 245 12.39 30.71 -12.54
CA ALA A 245 11.06 30.36 -13.03
C ALA A 245 10.38 29.43 -12.02
N LEU A 246 9.14 29.75 -11.67
CA LEU A 246 8.30 28.91 -10.81
C LEU A 246 7.74 27.74 -11.62
N SER A 247 7.73 26.54 -11.05
CA SER A 247 7.06 25.36 -11.62
C SER A 247 5.54 25.56 -11.69
N LYS A 248 4.86 24.75 -12.51
CA LYS A 248 3.40 24.83 -12.67
C LYS A 248 2.65 24.49 -11.39
N ASP A 249 3.15 23.54 -10.61
CA ASP A 249 2.64 23.15 -9.29
C ASP A 249 2.99 24.14 -8.16
N ARG A 250 3.81 25.16 -8.45
CA ARG A 250 4.25 26.18 -7.48
C ARG A 250 4.99 25.62 -6.26
N GLY A 251 5.52 24.40 -6.34
CA GLY A 251 6.37 23.77 -5.34
C GLY A 251 7.87 23.95 -5.59
N TRP A 252 8.27 24.33 -6.82
CA TRP A 252 9.67 24.46 -7.21
C TRP A 252 9.99 25.80 -7.83
N LEU A 253 11.20 26.28 -7.53
CA LEU A 253 11.77 27.44 -8.17
C LEU A 253 13.05 27.05 -8.91
N HIS A 254 12.97 26.95 -10.23
CA HIS A 254 14.13 26.71 -11.08
C HIS A 254 14.98 27.97 -11.17
N VAL A 255 16.25 27.89 -10.81
CA VAL A 255 17.20 29.01 -10.84
C VAL A 255 18.17 28.84 -12.00
N TYR A 256 18.27 29.83 -12.87
CA TYR A 256 19.21 29.86 -13.97
C TYR A 256 20.36 30.82 -13.63
N THR A 257 21.55 30.25 -13.47
CA THR A 257 22.73 30.96 -12.98
C THR A 257 24.03 30.33 -13.49
N THR A 258 25.17 30.99 -13.26
CA THR A 258 26.50 30.41 -13.49
C THR A 258 27.00 29.70 -12.23
N VAL A 259 27.96 28.77 -12.35
CA VAL A 259 28.57 28.11 -11.17
C VAL A 259 29.17 29.15 -10.22
N ALA A 260 29.88 30.15 -10.75
CA ALA A 260 30.50 31.20 -9.93
C ALA A 260 29.47 32.04 -9.14
N ASP A 261 28.28 32.27 -9.72
CA ASP A 261 27.22 33.00 -9.04
C ASP A 261 26.46 32.11 -8.06
N ALA A 262 26.28 30.82 -8.37
CA ALA A 262 25.73 29.83 -7.43
C ALA A 262 26.63 29.68 -6.20
N GLU A 263 27.95 29.53 -6.38
CA GLU A 263 28.94 29.44 -5.29
C GLU A 263 28.89 30.69 -4.39
N ARG A 264 28.73 31.86 -4.99
CA ARG A 264 28.63 33.13 -4.25
C ARG A 264 27.32 33.26 -3.49
N MET A 265 26.20 32.94 -4.14
CA MET A 265 24.85 33.03 -3.57
C MET A 265 24.66 32.03 -2.42
N LEU A 266 25.23 30.84 -2.57
CA LEU A 266 25.07 29.72 -1.64
C LEU A 266 26.26 29.56 -0.68
N HIS A 267 27.26 30.43 -0.75
CA HIS A 267 28.54 30.27 -0.03
C HIS A 267 29.08 28.83 -0.11
N ALA A 268 28.98 28.23 -1.31
CA ALA A 268 29.30 26.85 -1.58
C ALA A 268 30.52 26.76 -2.51
N GLN A 269 31.13 25.57 -2.58
CA GLN A 269 32.08 25.22 -3.63
C GLN A 269 31.54 24.02 -4.38
N TYR A 270 31.36 24.17 -5.69
CA TYR A 270 30.87 23.10 -6.54
C TYR A 270 32.04 22.36 -7.19
N TYR A 271 31.97 21.03 -7.19
CA TYR A 271 32.95 20.16 -7.81
C TYR A 271 32.26 19.23 -8.79
N GLU A 272 33.02 18.84 -9.81
CA GLU A 272 32.67 17.70 -10.65
C GLU A 272 33.18 16.42 -9.96
N TYR A 273 32.27 15.62 -9.44
CA TYR A 273 32.57 14.32 -8.84
C TYR A 273 32.53 13.26 -9.93
N ARG A 274 33.66 12.58 -10.16
CA ARG A 274 33.77 11.47 -11.11
C ARG A 274 33.87 10.14 -10.38
N GLN A 275 33.05 9.18 -10.79
CA GLN A 275 33.10 7.83 -10.25
C GLN A 275 34.41 7.12 -10.67
N THR A 276 35.02 6.36 -9.76
CA THR A 276 36.28 5.64 -10.02
C THR A 276 36.14 4.42 -10.94
N SER A 277 34.94 3.85 -11.07
CA SER A 277 34.65 2.64 -11.86
C SER A 277 33.78 2.87 -13.10
N GLY A 278 33.43 4.13 -13.42
CA GLY A 278 32.51 4.48 -14.50
C GLY A 278 32.88 5.79 -15.21
N ASN A 279 32.19 6.11 -16.30
CA ASN A 279 32.40 7.35 -17.07
C ASN A 279 31.48 8.50 -16.64
N HIS A 280 30.75 8.35 -15.53
CA HIS A 280 29.77 9.35 -15.08
C HIS A 280 30.42 10.42 -14.20
N SER A 281 30.01 11.66 -14.39
CA SER A 281 30.31 12.78 -13.51
C SER A 281 29.05 13.51 -13.07
N THR A 282 29.06 14.07 -11.86
CA THR A 282 27.96 14.89 -11.32
C THR A 282 28.51 16.15 -10.68
N VAL A 283 27.73 17.22 -10.71
CA VAL A 283 28.05 18.48 -10.04
C VAL A 283 27.38 18.50 -8.68
N ALA A 284 28.15 18.68 -7.62
CA ALA A 284 27.65 18.78 -6.25
C ALA A 284 28.57 19.69 -5.42
N CYS A 285 28.16 20.04 -4.21
CA CYS A 285 29.00 20.72 -3.23
C CYS A 285 29.13 19.87 -1.97
N GLU A 286 30.13 20.12 -1.12
CA GLU A 286 30.23 19.44 0.19
C GLU A 286 29.31 20.07 1.23
N GLU A 287 29.08 21.37 1.11
CA GLU A 287 28.23 22.19 1.96
C GLU A 287 27.69 23.40 1.19
N TYR A 288 26.58 23.95 1.65
CA TYR A 288 26.05 25.23 1.21
C TYR A 288 25.36 25.95 2.36
N PHE A 289 25.26 27.27 2.26
CA PHE A 289 24.62 28.14 3.23
C PHE A 289 23.59 29.03 2.53
N VAL A 290 22.48 29.24 3.21
CA VAL A 290 21.45 30.20 2.83
C VAL A 290 21.26 31.20 3.97
N PRO A 291 20.86 32.45 3.69
CA PRO A 291 20.50 33.41 4.73
C PRO A 291 19.44 32.85 5.69
N GLU A 292 19.52 33.20 6.97
CA GLU A 292 18.61 32.70 8.04
C GLU A 292 17.13 33.00 7.73
N ASP A 293 16.86 34.17 7.13
CA ASP A 293 15.54 34.61 6.69
C ASP A 293 15.05 33.88 5.43
N ILE A 294 15.93 33.18 4.71
CA ILE A 294 15.58 32.35 3.55
C ILE A 294 15.52 30.86 3.94
N GLN A 295 16.24 30.44 4.97
CA GLN A 295 16.36 29.04 5.37
C GLN A 295 15.02 28.36 5.66
N HIS A 296 14.06 29.08 6.25
CA HIS A 296 12.74 28.54 6.59
C HIS A 296 11.76 28.48 5.39
N HIS A 297 12.18 29.00 4.24
CA HIS A 297 11.43 29.01 2.98
C HIS A 297 11.90 27.94 1.99
N ILE A 298 13.02 27.28 2.26
CA ILE A 298 13.67 26.33 1.34
C ILE A 298 13.89 25.01 2.07
N ASP A 299 13.27 23.93 1.58
CA ASP A 299 13.51 22.59 2.11
C ASP A 299 14.93 22.11 1.75
N PHE A 300 15.32 22.26 0.47
CA PHE A 300 16.66 21.92 -0.02
C PHE A 300 16.99 22.60 -1.36
N ILE A 301 18.26 22.56 -1.75
CA ILE A 301 18.77 23.11 -3.02
C ILE A 301 19.49 22.01 -3.80
N GLN A 302 19.19 21.86 -5.08
CA GLN A 302 19.84 20.92 -5.99
C GLN A 302 20.39 21.64 -7.24
N PRO A 303 21.61 21.32 -7.70
CA PRO A 303 22.60 20.44 -7.07
C PRO A 303 23.09 20.99 -5.72
N GLY A 304 23.31 20.13 -4.73
CA GLY A 304 23.64 20.52 -3.35
C GLY A 304 24.59 19.54 -2.67
N VAL A 305 24.44 19.31 -1.37
CA VAL A 305 25.30 18.38 -0.58
C VAL A 305 25.09 16.91 -0.88
N ILE A 306 23.99 16.59 -1.56
CA ILE A 306 23.69 15.22 -1.96
C ILE A 306 24.44 14.94 -3.26
N LEU A 307 25.50 14.14 -3.16
CA LEU A 307 26.03 13.43 -4.31
C LEU A 307 24.91 12.51 -4.80
N ALA A 308 24.31 12.85 -5.94
CA ALA A 308 23.39 11.94 -6.60
C ALA A 308 24.05 10.57 -6.65
N ALA A 309 23.41 9.55 -6.06
CA ALA A 309 23.96 8.21 -6.05
C ALA A 309 24.30 7.82 -7.50
N PRO A 310 25.45 7.20 -7.77
CA PRO A 310 25.73 6.72 -9.12
C PRO A 310 24.61 5.75 -9.48
N LYS A 311 23.87 6.10 -10.53
CA LYS A 311 22.84 5.26 -11.09
C LYS A 311 23.53 4.01 -11.59
N THR A 312 23.33 2.91 -10.89
CA THR A 312 23.81 1.62 -11.37
C THR A 312 22.68 1.08 -12.22
N PRO A 313 22.80 1.09 -13.56
CA PRO A 313 21.76 0.50 -14.39
C PRO A 313 21.91 -1.01 -14.23
N GLN A 314 20.96 -1.64 -13.56
CA GLN A 314 20.58 -3.00 -13.97
C GLN A 314 19.30 -2.86 -14.77
N LEU A 315 19.49 -2.42 -16.01
CA LEU A 315 18.50 -2.53 -17.06
C LEU A 315 18.48 -4.01 -17.49
N ASN A 316 17.49 -4.77 -17.04
CA ASN A 316 17.07 -5.97 -17.75
C ASN A 316 15.78 -5.63 -18.50
N THR A 317 15.91 -5.57 -19.82
CA THR A 317 15.03 -4.83 -20.73
C THR A 317 14.13 -5.74 -21.55
N LYS A 318 13.58 -6.80 -20.94
CA LYS A 318 12.76 -7.75 -21.71
C LYS A 318 11.40 -7.98 -21.06
N PHE A 319 10.41 -7.23 -21.53
CA PHE A 319 9.02 -7.66 -21.49
C PHE A 319 8.91 -8.97 -22.28
N ARG A 320 8.82 -10.09 -21.55
CA ARG A 320 8.62 -11.40 -22.17
C ARG A 320 7.13 -11.54 -22.53
N LYS A 321 6.86 -11.84 -23.80
CA LYS A 321 5.51 -12.09 -24.34
C LYS A 321 4.78 -13.15 -23.50
N ARG A 322 3.52 -12.90 -23.18
CA ARG A 322 2.66 -13.82 -22.42
C ARG A 322 2.38 -15.08 -23.24
N GLY A 323 2.30 -16.21 -22.56
CA GLY A 323 1.94 -17.48 -23.18
C GLY A 323 0.51 -17.46 -23.69
N PHE A 324 0.34 -17.48 -25.01
CA PHE A 324 -0.95 -17.72 -25.65
C PHE A 324 -1.09 -19.23 -25.89
N SER A 325 -2.03 -19.88 -25.20
CA SER A 325 -2.32 -21.29 -25.45
C SER A 325 -3.19 -21.41 -26.71
N SER A 326 -2.58 -21.89 -27.80
CA SER A 326 -3.28 -22.01 -29.10
C SER A 326 -4.47 -22.98 -29.05
N ALA A 327 -5.37 -22.87 -30.03
CA ALA A 327 -6.59 -23.67 -30.19
C ALA A 327 -6.42 -25.21 -30.03
N GLN A 328 -5.21 -25.76 -30.21
CA GLN A 328 -4.95 -27.19 -30.00
C GLN A 328 -5.01 -27.63 -28.52
N GLN A 329 -4.83 -26.70 -27.58
CA GLN A 329 -4.93 -26.96 -26.13
C GLN A 329 -6.21 -26.38 -25.49
N ALA A 330 -6.79 -25.31 -26.08
CA ALA A 330 -7.97 -24.60 -25.56
C ALA A 330 -9.33 -25.31 -25.72
N GLY A 331 -9.39 -26.42 -26.48
CA GLY A 331 -10.65 -27.10 -26.83
C GLY A 331 -11.50 -26.34 -27.85
N ALA A 332 -12.73 -26.81 -28.11
CA ALA A 332 -13.61 -26.21 -29.11
C ALA A 332 -14.25 -24.90 -28.63
N VAL A 333 -14.34 -23.91 -29.53
CA VAL A 333 -15.00 -22.61 -29.27
C VAL A 333 -16.47 -22.81 -28.87
N ARG A 334 -16.86 -22.38 -27.67
CA ARG A 334 -18.19 -22.64 -27.09
C ARG A 334 -19.27 -21.67 -27.55
N ALA A 335 -20.53 -21.94 -27.22
CA ALA A 335 -21.63 -21.01 -27.51
C ALA A 335 -21.56 -19.78 -26.58
N SER A 336 -22.02 -18.62 -27.06
CA SER A 336 -21.88 -17.33 -26.36
C SER A 336 -22.50 -17.28 -24.97
N ASN A 337 -23.57 -18.04 -24.74
CA ASN A 337 -24.36 -18.01 -23.50
C ASN A 337 -24.18 -19.28 -22.65
N ASP A 338 -23.20 -20.13 -22.99
CA ASP A 338 -22.98 -21.40 -22.30
C ASP A 338 -22.20 -21.18 -21.00
N THR A 339 -22.83 -21.49 -19.86
CA THR A 339 -22.22 -21.42 -18.53
C THR A 339 -21.91 -22.79 -17.92
N SER A 340 -22.05 -23.88 -18.69
CA SER A 340 -22.01 -25.26 -18.16
C SER A 340 -20.63 -25.81 -17.86
N ALA A 341 -19.55 -25.20 -18.39
CA ALA A 341 -18.17 -25.57 -17.98
C ALA A 341 -17.25 -24.34 -17.95
N CYS A 342 -17.66 -23.34 -17.16
CA CYS A 342 -16.89 -22.10 -16.99
C CYS A 342 -15.51 -22.33 -16.36
N SER A 343 -15.29 -23.44 -15.66
CA SER A 343 -13.96 -23.81 -15.13
C SER A 343 -12.89 -24.02 -16.22
N ASP A 344 -13.31 -24.47 -17.40
CA ASP A 344 -12.40 -24.88 -18.47
C ASP A 344 -12.19 -23.74 -19.47
N ASN A 345 -13.16 -22.82 -19.56
CA ASN A 345 -13.21 -21.75 -20.52
C ASN A 345 -14.13 -20.63 -20.01
N VAL A 346 -13.52 -19.55 -19.52
CA VAL A 346 -14.20 -18.39 -18.96
C VAL A 346 -14.53 -17.41 -20.09
N THR A 347 -15.82 -17.35 -20.41
CA THR A 347 -16.39 -16.42 -21.39
C THR A 347 -17.05 -15.22 -20.69
N PRO A 348 -17.45 -14.15 -21.42
CA PRO A 348 -18.22 -13.06 -20.82
C PRO A 348 -19.51 -13.49 -20.11
N ALA A 349 -20.19 -14.52 -20.63
CA ALA A 349 -21.38 -15.07 -19.98
C ALA A 349 -21.04 -15.75 -18.64
N CYS A 350 -19.89 -16.43 -18.55
CA CYS A 350 -19.39 -16.97 -17.28
C CYS A 350 -19.12 -15.87 -16.27
N ILE A 351 -18.43 -14.80 -16.66
CA ILE A 351 -18.12 -13.66 -15.78
C ILE A 351 -19.39 -13.00 -15.26
N LYS A 352 -20.36 -12.71 -16.15
CA LYS A 352 -21.65 -12.13 -15.77
C LYS A 352 -22.42 -13.04 -14.82
N ALA A 353 -22.41 -14.35 -15.04
CA ALA A 353 -23.08 -15.31 -14.18
C ALA A 353 -22.41 -15.46 -12.82
N LEU A 354 -21.07 -15.54 -12.79
CA LEU A 354 -20.26 -15.71 -11.58
C LEU A 354 -20.43 -14.53 -10.61
N TYR A 355 -20.34 -13.31 -11.11
CA TYR A 355 -20.45 -12.10 -10.29
C TYR A 355 -21.83 -11.43 -10.31
N LYS A 356 -22.81 -12.05 -10.99
CA LYS A 356 -24.20 -11.54 -11.11
C LYS A 356 -24.24 -10.11 -11.67
N ILE A 357 -23.45 -9.86 -12.70
CA ILE A 357 -23.34 -8.55 -13.35
C ILE A 357 -24.53 -8.40 -14.31
N PRO A 358 -25.35 -7.35 -14.17
CA PRO A 358 -26.45 -7.07 -15.09
C PRO A 358 -25.91 -6.60 -16.44
N ASP A 359 -26.74 -6.67 -17.48
CA ASP A 359 -26.43 -5.98 -18.74
C ASP A 359 -26.43 -4.47 -18.52
N ASN A 360 -25.36 -3.80 -18.95
CA ASN A 360 -25.27 -2.35 -18.88
C ASN A 360 -26.09 -1.72 -20.02
N THR A 361 -26.85 -0.67 -19.69
CA THR A 361 -27.61 0.12 -20.66
C THR A 361 -27.24 1.59 -20.63
N PHE A 362 -26.38 2.00 -19.70
CA PHE A 362 -25.97 3.38 -19.53
C PHE A 362 -24.69 3.70 -20.32
N ASN A 363 -24.57 4.95 -20.72
CA ASN A 363 -23.42 5.49 -21.45
C ASN A 363 -23.31 6.99 -21.14
N HIS A 364 -22.94 7.33 -19.90
CA HIS A 364 -22.79 8.71 -19.48
C HIS A 364 -21.54 9.32 -20.15
N SER A 365 -21.68 10.48 -20.78
CA SER A 365 -20.61 11.07 -21.61
C SER A 365 -19.33 11.47 -20.84
N SER A 366 -19.42 11.58 -19.51
CA SER A 366 -18.30 11.90 -18.63
C SER A 366 -17.68 10.68 -17.95
N ASN A 367 -18.04 9.47 -18.40
CA ASN A 367 -17.50 8.23 -17.90
C ASN A 367 -16.98 7.42 -19.07
N SER A 368 -15.90 6.69 -18.84
CA SER A 368 -15.37 5.66 -19.71
C SER A 368 -14.36 4.87 -18.87
N LEU A 369 -14.13 3.62 -19.24
CA LEU A 369 -13.03 2.86 -18.65
C LEU A 369 -11.75 3.24 -19.38
N GLY A 370 -10.74 3.69 -18.64
CA GLY A 370 -9.37 3.83 -19.11
C GLY A 370 -8.66 2.47 -19.09
N ILE A 371 -7.93 2.16 -20.15
CA ILE A 371 -6.98 1.05 -20.18
C ILE A 371 -5.62 1.63 -20.58
N TYR A 372 -4.58 1.32 -19.80
CA TYR A 372 -3.21 1.73 -20.07
C TYR A 372 -2.45 0.58 -20.74
N GLU A 373 -1.78 0.90 -21.84
CA GLU A 373 -0.97 -0.05 -22.61
C GLU A 373 0.40 0.54 -22.96
N THR A 374 1.43 -0.30 -22.92
CA THR A 374 2.78 0.03 -23.38
C THR A 374 3.41 -1.21 -24.02
N GLY A 375 3.95 -1.06 -25.23
CA GLY A 375 4.63 -2.14 -25.96
C GLY A 375 3.80 -3.33 -26.42
N ASP A 376 2.51 -3.37 -26.09
CA ASP A 376 1.49 -4.28 -26.63
C ASP A 376 0.42 -3.46 -27.37
N TYR A 377 -0.27 -4.07 -28.33
CA TYR A 377 -1.24 -3.40 -29.19
C TYR A 377 -2.40 -4.36 -29.52
N TYR A 378 -3.62 -3.85 -29.62
CA TYR A 378 -4.76 -4.65 -30.07
C TYR A 378 -4.90 -4.67 -31.59
N ALA A 379 -5.49 -5.73 -32.14
CA ALA A 379 -5.99 -5.75 -33.52
C ALA A 379 -7.51 -5.61 -33.58
N GLN A 380 -7.99 -4.77 -34.50
CA GLN A 380 -9.43 -4.56 -34.65
C GLN A 380 -10.15 -5.82 -35.11
N GLU A 381 -9.48 -6.64 -35.92
CA GLU A 381 -9.99 -7.91 -36.41
C GLU A 381 -10.23 -8.92 -35.28
N ASP A 382 -9.35 -8.96 -34.28
CA ASP A 382 -9.48 -9.84 -33.12
C ASP A 382 -10.67 -9.44 -32.23
N LEU A 383 -10.82 -8.14 -31.95
CA LEU A 383 -12.02 -7.62 -31.29
C LEU A 383 -13.30 -7.97 -32.05
N ASN A 384 -13.29 -7.84 -33.38
CA ASN A 384 -14.45 -8.18 -34.21
C ASN A 384 -14.79 -9.67 -34.14
N LEU A 385 -13.79 -10.55 -34.18
CA LEU A 385 -13.98 -11.99 -34.02
C LEU A 385 -14.56 -12.33 -32.65
N PHE A 386 -14.02 -11.71 -31.59
CA PHE A 386 -14.49 -11.88 -30.24
C PHE A 386 -15.95 -11.42 -30.08
N PHE A 387 -16.31 -10.22 -30.54
CA PHE A 387 -17.67 -9.70 -30.42
C PHE A 387 -18.67 -10.51 -31.24
N ALA A 388 -18.35 -10.85 -32.49
CA ALA A 388 -19.20 -11.70 -33.31
C ALA A 388 -19.48 -13.06 -32.64
N LYS A 389 -18.51 -13.56 -31.85
CA LYS A 389 -18.61 -14.86 -31.19
C LYS A 389 -19.33 -14.81 -29.86
N TYR A 390 -18.98 -13.89 -28.97
CA TYR A 390 -19.39 -13.91 -27.56
C TYR A 390 -20.37 -12.81 -27.19
N THR A 391 -20.38 -11.70 -27.92
CA THR A 391 -21.23 -10.52 -27.62
C THR A 391 -21.76 -9.88 -28.90
N PRO A 392 -22.64 -10.56 -29.66
CA PRO A 392 -23.11 -10.10 -30.97
C PRO A 392 -23.98 -8.82 -30.91
N ASN A 393 -24.34 -8.38 -29.71
CA ASN A 393 -24.97 -7.09 -29.45
C ASN A 393 -23.98 -5.90 -29.57
N ILE A 394 -22.67 -6.15 -29.48
CA ILE A 394 -21.63 -5.15 -29.71
C ILE A 394 -21.38 -5.08 -31.22
N PRO A 395 -21.56 -3.91 -31.87
CA PRO A 395 -21.36 -3.79 -33.31
C PRO A 395 -19.90 -4.08 -33.72
N ASN A 396 -19.72 -4.78 -34.85
CA ASN A 396 -18.40 -4.89 -35.48
C ASN A 396 -17.84 -3.50 -35.79
N GLY A 397 -16.54 -3.32 -35.55
CA GLY A 397 -15.86 -2.04 -35.64
C GLY A 397 -15.97 -1.18 -34.37
N THR A 398 -16.58 -1.69 -33.29
CA THR A 398 -16.45 -1.06 -31.96
C THR A 398 -14.98 -1.11 -31.54
N HIS A 399 -14.45 0.04 -31.11
CA HIS A 399 -13.02 0.23 -30.82
C HIS A 399 -12.81 1.31 -29.75
N PRO A 400 -11.67 1.30 -29.05
CA PRO A 400 -11.39 2.29 -28.01
C PRO A 400 -11.10 3.66 -28.60
N THR A 401 -11.40 4.71 -27.83
CA THR A 401 -10.90 6.06 -28.14
C THR A 401 -9.43 6.12 -27.76
N LEU A 402 -8.55 6.24 -28.75
CA LEU A 402 -7.10 6.29 -28.53
C LEU A 402 -6.66 7.66 -27.99
N VAL A 403 -5.94 7.64 -26.87
CA VAL A 403 -5.05 8.70 -26.40
C VAL A 403 -3.62 8.24 -26.69
N SER A 404 -3.06 8.75 -27.78
CA SER A 404 -1.67 8.51 -28.18
C SER A 404 -0.74 9.38 -27.35
N ILE A 405 0.16 8.75 -26.59
CA ILE A 405 1.14 9.40 -25.72
C ILE A 405 2.54 9.10 -26.25
N ASP A 406 3.32 10.15 -26.53
CA ASP A 406 4.74 10.09 -26.93
C ASP A 406 5.05 9.10 -28.06
N GLY A 407 4.12 8.98 -29.02
CA GLY A 407 4.25 8.11 -30.20
C GLY A 407 3.49 6.80 -30.14
N GLY A 408 2.80 6.52 -29.04
CA GLY A 408 1.92 5.36 -28.92
C GLY A 408 0.86 5.31 -30.02
N PHE A 409 0.64 4.16 -30.64
CA PHE A 409 -0.34 3.98 -31.70
C PHE A 409 -1.18 2.73 -31.46
N ALA A 410 -2.43 2.74 -31.90
CA ALA A 410 -3.28 1.57 -31.98
C ALA A 410 -4.43 1.87 -32.96
N PRO A 411 -5.08 0.86 -33.58
CA PRO A 411 -4.75 -0.57 -33.53
C PRO A 411 -3.47 -0.91 -34.29
N ALA A 412 -2.99 -2.15 -34.13
CA ALA A 412 -1.97 -2.77 -34.96
C ALA A 412 -2.57 -3.81 -35.92
N GLU A 413 -1.79 -4.26 -36.91
CA GLU A 413 -2.15 -5.44 -37.71
C GLU A 413 -2.11 -6.70 -36.82
N PRO A 414 -2.97 -7.73 -37.03
CA PRO A 414 -3.04 -8.92 -36.18
C PRO A 414 -1.71 -9.59 -35.83
N LYS A 415 -0.80 -9.73 -36.81
CA LYS A 415 0.55 -10.30 -36.59
C LYS A 415 1.46 -9.49 -35.65
N PHE A 416 1.07 -8.26 -35.36
CA PHE A 416 1.74 -7.34 -34.44
C PHE A 416 0.89 -7.05 -33.21
N ALA A 417 -0.34 -7.56 -33.17
CA ALA A 417 -1.11 -7.58 -31.94
C ALA A 417 -0.51 -8.62 -31.00
N ASP A 418 -0.46 -8.27 -29.73
CA ASP A 418 0.03 -9.13 -28.68
C ASP A 418 -1.14 -9.39 -27.70
N GLY A 419 -0.96 -10.40 -26.85
CA GLY A 419 -2.08 -10.96 -26.10
C GLY A 419 -2.66 -10.06 -25.01
N GLU A 420 -1.92 -9.06 -24.52
CA GLU A 420 -2.35 -8.25 -23.38
C GLU A 420 -3.40 -7.21 -23.77
N SER A 421 -3.12 -6.38 -24.78
CA SER A 421 -4.04 -5.32 -25.18
C SER A 421 -5.37 -5.90 -25.71
N ASP A 422 -5.31 -7.03 -26.41
CA ASP A 422 -6.51 -7.74 -26.85
C ASP A 422 -7.27 -8.36 -25.67
N LEU A 423 -6.59 -8.99 -24.72
CA LEU A 423 -7.23 -9.53 -23.51
C LEU A 423 -7.99 -8.45 -22.73
N ASP A 424 -7.33 -7.32 -22.46
CA ASP A 424 -7.87 -6.26 -21.62
C ASP A 424 -9.16 -5.68 -22.23
N LEU A 425 -9.15 -5.43 -23.55
CA LEU A 425 -10.32 -4.93 -24.28
C LEU A 425 -11.42 -6.00 -24.41
N GLN A 426 -11.06 -7.26 -24.69
CA GLN A 426 -12.02 -8.36 -24.86
C GLN A 426 -12.69 -8.75 -23.54
N VAL A 427 -12.05 -8.51 -22.40
CA VAL A 427 -12.67 -8.64 -21.06
C VAL A 427 -13.58 -7.45 -20.75
N ALA A 428 -13.13 -6.22 -21.02
CA ALA A 428 -13.83 -5.01 -20.61
C ALA A 428 -15.13 -4.76 -21.39
N TYR A 429 -15.06 -4.75 -22.73
CA TYR A 429 -16.18 -4.36 -23.59
C TYR A 429 -17.48 -5.12 -23.32
N PRO A 430 -17.48 -6.46 -23.19
CA PRO A 430 -18.68 -7.23 -22.87
C PRO A 430 -19.43 -6.82 -21.60
N LEU A 431 -18.70 -6.26 -20.64
CA LEU A 431 -19.22 -5.88 -19.34
C LEU A 431 -19.78 -4.46 -19.37
N ILE A 432 -19.09 -3.53 -20.02
CA ILE A 432 -19.42 -2.10 -19.96
C ILE A 432 -20.25 -1.57 -21.14
N HIS A 433 -20.30 -2.26 -22.30
CA HIS A 433 -21.05 -1.78 -23.46
C HIS A 433 -22.53 -1.47 -23.09
N PRO A 434 -23.13 -0.33 -23.52
CA PRO A 434 -22.70 0.59 -24.58
C PRO A 434 -21.67 1.65 -24.18
N GLN A 435 -21.16 1.63 -22.94
CA GLN A 435 -20.05 2.49 -22.53
C GLN A 435 -18.80 2.18 -23.36
N GLY A 436 -18.06 3.22 -23.74
CA GLY A 436 -16.79 3.11 -24.45
C GLY A 436 -15.58 2.91 -23.53
N VAL A 437 -14.47 2.47 -24.13
CA VAL A 437 -13.13 2.42 -23.53
C VAL A 437 -12.28 3.58 -24.07
N THR A 438 -11.47 4.18 -23.20
CA THR A 438 -10.39 5.10 -23.58
C THR A 438 -9.06 4.37 -23.42
N LEU A 439 -8.32 4.20 -24.51
CA LEU A 439 -7.03 3.51 -24.52
C LEU A 439 -5.90 4.54 -24.42
N TYR A 440 -5.11 4.48 -23.36
CA TYR A 440 -3.90 5.27 -23.16
C TYR A 440 -2.70 4.46 -23.62
N GLN A 441 -2.29 4.65 -24.87
CA GLN A 441 -1.14 3.95 -25.44
C GLN A 441 0.10 4.83 -25.29
N THR A 442 1.12 4.34 -24.58
CA THR A 442 2.39 5.07 -24.43
C THR A 442 3.46 4.55 -25.36
N ASP A 443 4.30 5.49 -25.77
CA ASP A 443 5.61 5.32 -26.38
C ASP A 443 5.58 4.75 -27.80
N ASP A 444 6.58 5.13 -28.59
CA ASP A 444 6.74 4.54 -29.91
C ASP A 444 7.21 3.08 -29.84
N LYS A 445 7.15 2.43 -30.99
CA LYS A 445 7.55 1.03 -31.13
C LYS A 445 9.04 0.80 -30.82
N ILE A 446 9.88 1.81 -30.92
CA ILE A 446 11.33 1.66 -30.74
C ILE A 446 11.65 1.57 -29.26
N TYR A 447 11.16 2.52 -28.46
CA TYR A 447 11.40 2.54 -27.03
C TYR A 447 10.75 1.37 -26.31
N THR A 448 9.51 1.05 -26.67
CA THR A 448 8.79 -0.12 -26.12
C THR A 448 9.52 -1.45 -26.36
N ILE A 449 10.13 -1.65 -27.53
CA ILE A 449 10.94 -2.84 -27.84
C ILE A 449 12.31 -2.80 -27.15
N SER A 450 12.89 -1.61 -26.99
CA SER A 450 14.21 -1.44 -26.37
C SER A 450 14.19 -1.58 -24.84
N GLY A 451 13.00 -1.48 -24.22
CA GLY A 451 12.76 -1.72 -22.79
C GLY A 451 13.34 -0.65 -21.86
N ALA A 452 13.71 0.52 -22.39
CA ALA A 452 13.97 1.71 -21.58
C ALA A 452 12.62 2.27 -21.07
N GLY A 453 12.62 2.95 -19.93
CA GLY A 453 11.41 3.59 -19.39
C GLY A 453 11.04 3.13 -17.99
N GLY A 454 10.89 4.07 -17.05
CA GLY A 454 10.37 3.80 -15.69
C GLY A 454 8.85 3.55 -15.64
N LEU A 455 8.36 2.83 -16.66
CA LEU A 455 7.03 2.29 -16.87
C LEU A 455 5.92 3.33 -17.01
N PHE A 456 5.58 4.10 -15.97
CA PHE A 456 4.43 5.00 -15.99
C PHE A 456 4.78 6.45 -16.29
N ASN A 457 6.04 6.76 -16.54
CA ASN A 457 6.49 8.13 -16.57
C ASN A 457 5.81 8.98 -17.64
N ASN A 458 5.81 8.48 -18.88
CA ASN A 458 5.21 9.16 -20.03
C ASN A 458 3.68 9.25 -19.88
N PHE A 459 3.06 8.21 -19.30
CA PHE A 459 1.65 8.27 -18.91
C PHE A 459 1.36 9.38 -17.90
N LEU A 460 2.10 9.42 -16.80
CA LEU A 460 1.93 10.41 -15.73
C LEU A 460 2.20 11.83 -16.23
N ASN A 461 3.22 12.02 -17.08
CA ASN A 461 3.46 13.27 -17.80
C ASN A 461 2.24 13.73 -18.60
N ALA A 462 1.66 12.81 -19.37
CA ALA A 462 0.55 13.13 -20.26
C ALA A 462 -0.74 13.46 -19.52
N VAL A 463 -1.00 12.81 -18.37
CA VAL A 463 -2.27 12.95 -17.62
C VAL A 463 -2.19 14.00 -16.50
N ASP A 464 -1.01 14.29 -15.97
CA ASP A 464 -0.76 15.47 -15.14
C ASP A 464 0.45 16.25 -15.65
N GLY A 465 0.19 17.35 -16.37
CA GLY A 465 1.24 18.22 -16.88
C GLY A 465 2.07 18.92 -15.80
N SER A 466 1.64 18.89 -14.53
CA SER A 466 2.46 19.33 -13.40
C SER A 466 3.59 18.34 -13.11
N TYR A 467 3.35 17.04 -13.29
CA TYR A 467 4.35 15.99 -13.08
C TYR A 467 5.60 16.23 -13.94
N CYS A 468 5.46 16.67 -15.19
CA CYS A 468 6.60 17.03 -16.05
C CYS A 468 7.58 18.06 -15.46
N SER A 469 7.08 18.97 -14.61
CA SER A 469 7.87 20.08 -14.06
C SER A 469 8.09 19.99 -12.55
N TYR A 470 7.33 19.13 -11.88
CA TYR A 470 7.47 18.88 -10.46
C TYR A 470 8.76 18.10 -10.25
N ASP A 471 9.57 18.50 -9.28
CA ASP A 471 10.71 17.71 -8.81
C ASP A 471 10.34 17.15 -7.41
N ALA A 472 10.85 16.01 -6.98
CA ALA A 472 10.67 15.54 -5.60
C ALA A 472 11.70 14.47 -5.32
N PHE A 473 12.24 14.45 -4.10
CA PHE A 473 13.21 13.44 -3.68
C PHE A 473 14.48 13.35 -4.56
N GLY A 474 14.83 14.43 -5.25
CA GLY A 474 15.93 14.44 -6.22
C GLY A 474 15.57 13.92 -7.61
N GLU A 475 14.32 13.50 -7.82
CA GLU A 475 13.79 13.00 -9.09
C GLU A 475 12.90 14.04 -9.75
N LYS A 476 13.14 14.31 -11.03
CA LYS A 476 12.22 15.10 -11.85
C LYS A 476 11.11 14.21 -12.40
N GLY A 477 10.08 14.83 -12.96
CA GLY A 477 9.08 14.10 -13.74
C GLY A 477 9.68 13.27 -14.87
N ASN A 478 10.86 13.64 -15.40
CA ASN A 478 11.65 12.81 -16.32
C ASN A 478 13.06 12.61 -15.76
N ASP A 479 13.48 11.36 -15.62
CA ASP A 479 14.85 10.96 -15.32
C ASP A 479 15.57 10.55 -16.60
N ASP A 480 16.58 11.32 -17.00
CA ASP A 480 17.42 11.10 -18.20
C ASP A 480 18.11 9.71 -18.28
N ASN A 481 18.07 8.90 -17.22
CA ASN A 481 18.72 7.59 -17.15
C ASN A 481 17.73 6.43 -17.09
N PHE A 482 16.46 6.71 -16.81
CA PHE A 482 15.41 5.70 -16.73
C PHE A 482 14.29 5.93 -17.73
N ASP A 483 14.02 7.18 -18.09
CA ASP A 483 12.93 7.57 -18.98
C ASP A 483 13.41 7.80 -20.40
N ASP A 484 12.48 7.62 -21.33
CA ASP A 484 12.74 7.78 -22.75
C ASP A 484 12.98 9.25 -23.12
N VAL A 485 13.89 9.46 -24.07
CA VAL A 485 14.29 10.80 -24.52
C VAL A 485 13.62 11.12 -25.85
N TYR A 486 12.85 12.21 -25.86
CA TYR A 486 12.17 12.69 -27.08
C TYR A 486 12.69 14.06 -27.55
N PRO A 487 12.78 14.30 -28.87
CA PRO A 487 12.42 13.39 -29.97
C PRO A 487 13.32 12.15 -30.04
N ASP A 488 12.72 10.99 -30.34
CA ASP A 488 13.46 9.75 -30.55
C ASP A 488 14.26 9.84 -31.84
N THR A 489 15.56 10.08 -31.71
CA THR A 489 16.49 10.16 -32.86
C THR A 489 17.25 8.86 -33.09
N THR A 490 16.93 7.80 -32.33
CA THR A 490 17.62 6.51 -32.44
C THR A 490 17.21 5.74 -33.69
N SER A 491 16.04 6.04 -34.26
CA SER A 491 15.51 5.46 -35.49
C SER A 491 14.81 6.52 -36.36
N PRO A 492 14.84 6.41 -37.70
CA PRO A 492 14.00 7.23 -38.59
C PRO A 492 12.49 7.08 -38.33
N ASP A 493 12.08 5.95 -37.76
CA ASP A 493 10.68 5.63 -37.42
C ASP A 493 10.33 6.00 -35.96
N GLY A 494 11.28 6.55 -35.20
CA GLY A 494 11.08 7.00 -33.82
C GLY A 494 10.17 8.23 -33.74
N TYR A 495 9.54 8.45 -32.59
CA TYR A 495 8.67 9.60 -32.35
C TYR A 495 9.46 10.92 -32.39
N GLN A 496 9.26 11.69 -33.46
CA GLN A 496 9.95 12.98 -33.66
C GLN A 496 9.32 14.16 -32.89
N GLY A 497 8.28 13.90 -32.09
CA GLY A 497 7.63 14.94 -31.28
C GLY A 497 8.43 15.27 -30.01
N LYS A 498 7.94 16.24 -29.26
CA LYS A 498 8.44 16.52 -27.90
C LYS A 498 7.63 15.70 -26.90
N VAL A 499 8.22 15.43 -25.72
CA VAL A 499 7.49 14.90 -24.55
C VAL A 499 6.16 15.63 -24.38
N GLN A 500 5.10 14.85 -24.24
CA GLN A 500 3.74 15.33 -24.05
C GLN A 500 3.41 15.49 -22.58
N CYS A 501 3.13 16.73 -22.17
CA CYS A 501 2.84 17.10 -20.78
C CYS A 501 1.43 17.66 -20.62
N GLY A 502 0.58 16.97 -19.87
CA GLY A 502 -0.80 17.39 -19.56
C GLY A 502 -1.66 17.51 -20.82
N ILE A 503 -1.52 16.56 -21.74
CA ILE A 503 -2.24 16.53 -23.01
C ILE A 503 -3.58 15.81 -22.94
N SER A 504 -3.82 15.05 -21.87
CA SER A 504 -5.01 14.23 -21.71
C SER A 504 -5.62 14.42 -20.34
N THR A 505 -6.94 14.29 -20.28
CA THR A 505 -7.67 14.19 -19.01
C THR A 505 -7.90 12.73 -18.71
N LEU A 506 -7.83 12.40 -17.43
CA LEU A 506 -7.90 11.03 -16.98
C LEU A 506 -9.35 10.56 -16.87
N THR A 507 -9.63 9.33 -17.29
CA THR A 507 -10.91 8.68 -17.06
C THR A 507 -11.18 8.45 -15.56
N ASN A 508 -12.44 8.23 -15.17
CA ASN A 508 -12.80 8.01 -13.77
C ASN A 508 -12.20 6.71 -13.19
N VAL A 509 -11.94 5.72 -14.05
CA VAL A 509 -11.42 4.39 -13.68
C VAL A 509 -10.38 3.98 -14.69
N ILE A 510 -9.22 3.50 -14.24
CA ILE A 510 -8.13 3.05 -15.10
C ILE A 510 -7.73 1.63 -14.68
N SER A 511 -7.65 0.75 -15.67
CA SER A 511 -7.04 -0.57 -15.57
C SER A 511 -5.60 -0.52 -16.07
N ILE A 512 -4.69 -1.09 -15.29
CA ILE A 512 -3.27 -1.20 -15.61
C ILE A 512 -2.83 -2.65 -15.40
N SER A 513 -2.34 -3.27 -16.46
CA SER A 513 -1.97 -4.69 -16.45
C SER A 513 -0.44 -4.91 -16.53
N TYR A 514 0.31 -3.84 -16.22
CA TYR A 514 1.77 -3.80 -16.25
C TYR A 514 2.35 -3.53 -14.86
N SER A 515 3.47 -4.17 -14.57
CA SER A 515 4.24 -3.98 -13.34
C SER A 515 5.72 -4.31 -13.53
N LYS A 516 6.56 -3.84 -12.61
CA LYS A 516 7.98 -4.21 -12.45
C LYS A 516 8.22 -4.69 -11.02
N SER A 517 9.34 -5.33 -10.73
CA SER A 517 9.70 -5.58 -9.33
C SER A 517 9.96 -4.25 -8.60
N GLU A 518 9.67 -4.20 -7.31
CA GLU A 518 10.07 -3.07 -6.46
C GLU A 518 11.58 -2.80 -6.50
N VAL A 519 12.43 -3.80 -6.74
CA VAL A 519 13.89 -3.59 -6.76
C VAL A 519 14.41 -3.10 -8.11
N ASP A 520 13.60 -3.16 -9.18
CA ASP A 520 14.00 -2.75 -10.52
C ASP A 520 14.01 -1.23 -10.69
N LEU A 521 13.32 -0.52 -9.79
CA LEU A 521 13.16 0.93 -9.84
C LEU A 521 13.77 1.60 -8.61
N PRO A 522 14.40 2.77 -8.75
CA PRO A 522 14.89 3.52 -7.60
C PRO A 522 13.79 3.83 -6.58
N PHE A 523 14.13 3.81 -5.30
CA PHE A 523 13.20 4.10 -4.21
C PHE A 523 12.49 5.45 -4.40
N TYR A 524 13.26 6.51 -4.66
CA TYR A 524 12.72 7.86 -4.84
C TYR A 524 11.85 7.98 -6.09
N TYR A 525 12.22 7.28 -7.14
CA TYR A 525 11.46 7.21 -8.38
C TYR A 525 10.06 6.59 -8.16
N GLN A 526 9.99 5.50 -7.41
CA GLN A 526 8.71 4.89 -7.01
C GLN A 526 7.91 5.79 -6.07
N GLN A 527 8.54 6.43 -5.08
CA GLN A 527 7.86 7.38 -4.19
C GLN A 527 7.25 8.54 -4.96
N ARG A 528 7.99 9.05 -5.95
CA ARG A 528 7.54 10.11 -6.82
C ARG A 528 6.29 9.70 -7.60
N GLN A 529 6.33 8.58 -8.30
CA GLN A 529 5.16 8.10 -9.04
C GLN A 529 3.97 7.78 -8.11
N CYS A 530 4.22 7.23 -6.93
CA CYS A 530 3.15 6.96 -5.97
C CYS A 530 2.51 8.25 -5.41
N ASN A 531 3.28 9.32 -5.22
CA ASN A 531 2.73 10.64 -4.91
C ASN A 531 1.87 11.19 -6.06
N GLU A 532 2.21 10.86 -7.31
CA GLU A 532 1.39 11.22 -8.46
C GLU A 532 0.05 10.48 -8.43
N PHE A 533 0.08 9.17 -8.21
CA PHE A 533 -1.13 8.38 -8.02
C PHE A 533 -1.98 8.88 -6.83
N MET A 534 -1.36 9.37 -5.75
CA MET A 534 -2.07 10.05 -4.67
C MET A 534 -2.81 11.31 -5.15
N LYS A 535 -2.17 12.16 -5.96
CA LYS A 535 -2.82 13.37 -6.50
C LYS A 535 -3.98 13.02 -7.43
N LEU A 536 -3.85 11.98 -8.25
CA LEU A 536 -4.92 11.49 -9.11
C LEU A 536 -6.08 10.88 -8.28
N ALA A 537 -5.75 10.14 -7.22
CA ALA A 537 -6.73 9.63 -6.26
C ALA A 537 -7.50 10.76 -5.55
N LEU A 538 -6.82 11.87 -5.20
CA LEU A 538 -7.47 13.07 -4.63
C LEU A 538 -8.43 13.72 -5.63
N GLN A 539 -8.15 13.61 -6.93
CA GLN A 539 -9.00 14.11 -8.01
C GLN A 539 -10.15 13.17 -8.38
N GLY A 540 -10.30 12.04 -7.69
CA GLY A 540 -11.42 11.13 -7.87
C GLY A 540 -11.22 10.07 -8.94
N HIS A 541 -9.98 9.81 -9.33
CA HIS A 541 -9.64 8.70 -10.22
C HIS A 541 -9.45 7.40 -9.44
N THR A 542 -10.04 6.32 -9.95
CA THR A 542 -9.82 4.96 -9.45
C THR A 542 -8.74 4.31 -10.30
N ILE A 543 -7.64 3.87 -9.69
CA ILE A 543 -6.53 3.25 -10.42
C ILE A 543 -6.38 1.82 -9.91
N LEU A 544 -6.54 0.86 -10.82
CA LEU A 544 -6.46 -0.57 -10.55
C LEU A 544 -5.26 -1.17 -11.27
N VAL A 545 -4.50 -1.99 -10.56
CA VAL A 545 -3.26 -2.58 -11.08
C VAL A 545 -3.23 -4.09 -10.81
N ALA A 546 -2.85 -4.87 -11.82
CA ALA A 546 -2.65 -6.31 -11.70
C ALA A 546 -1.55 -6.64 -10.66
N SER A 547 -1.82 -7.60 -9.77
CA SER A 547 -0.87 -7.94 -8.69
C SER A 547 0.38 -8.69 -9.17
N GLY A 548 0.32 -9.31 -10.35
CA GLY A 548 1.39 -10.10 -10.95
C GLY A 548 1.03 -11.58 -11.09
N ASP A 549 1.86 -12.31 -11.83
CA ASP A 549 1.55 -13.68 -12.28
C ASP A 549 2.52 -14.75 -11.76
N ALA A 550 3.48 -14.35 -10.92
CA ALA A 550 4.56 -15.20 -10.40
C ALA A 550 4.51 -15.38 -8.87
N GLY A 551 3.31 -15.28 -8.29
CA GLY A 551 3.08 -15.55 -6.87
C GLY A 551 3.78 -14.56 -5.94
N VAL A 552 4.57 -15.05 -5.00
CA VAL A 552 5.41 -14.22 -4.11
C VAL A 552 6.69 -13.68 -4.77
N ALA A 553 6.92 -14.01 -6.04
CA ALA A 553 8.08 -13.59 -6.82
C ALA A 553 7.69 -12.56 -7.90
N SER A 554 8.70 -11.90 -8.48
CA SER A 554 8.55 -11.21 -9.76
C SER A 554 8.64 -12.23 -10.90
N ARG A 555 8.44 -11.78 -12.15
CA ARG A 555 8.62 -12.66 -13.29
C ARG A 555 10.07 -13.20 -13.34
N PRO A 556 10.27 -14.51 -13.56
CA PRO A 556 11.60 -15.09 -13.70
C PRO A 556 12.42 -14.42 -14.81
N TRP A 557 13.74 -14.37 -14.60
CA TRP A 557 14.74 -13.80 -15.50
C TRP A 557 14.75 -12.26 -15.59
N ASP A 558 14.07 -11.60 -14.66
CA ASP A 558 14.05 -10.14 -14.52
C ASP A 558 14.38 -9.72 -13.06
N PRO A 559 15.65 -9.41 -12.72
CA PRO A 559 16.90 -9.98 -13.25
C PRO A 559 17.26 -11.35 -12.66
N PHE A 560 16.40 -11.93 -11.81
CA PHE A 560 16.71 -13.14 -11.02
C PHE A 560 16.16 -14.43 -11.68
N PRO A 561 16.90 -15.56 -11.67
CA PRO A 561 16.51 -16.78 -12.39
C PRO A 561 15.12 -17.34 -12.09
N ASN A 562 14.61 -17.14 -10.88
CA ASN A 562 13.27 -17.56 -10.45
C ASN A 562 12.41 -16.38 -9.97
N GLY A 563 12.82 -15.12 -10.23
CA GLY A 563 12.11 -13.91 -9.82
C GLY A 563 12.24 -13.53 -8.34
N CYS A 564 13.03 -14.26 -7.55
CA CYS A 564 13.17 -14.04 -6.12
C CYS A 564 14.47 -13.32 -5.77
N LEU A 565 14.44 -12.56 -4.67
CA LEU A 565 15.57 -11.77 -4.19
C LEU A 565 16.55 -12.60 -3.33
N GLY A 566 17.70 -11.98 -3.08
CA GLY A 566 18.78 -12.49 -2.21
C GLY A 566 19.72 -13.47 -2.92
N GLU A 567 20.90 -13.71 -2.33
CA GLU A 567 21.95 -14.55 -2.94
C GLU A 567 21.49 -15.99 -3.29
N ASN A 568 20.52 -16.51 -2.54
CA ASN A 568 19.96 -17.85 -2.75
C ASN A 568 18.65 -17.84 -3.55
N ASN A 569 18.19 -16.68 -4.04
CA ASN A 569 16.90 -16.48 -4.72
C ASN A 569 15.71 -17.07 -3.95
N THR A 570 15.57 -16.68 -2.68
CA THR A 570 14.56 -17.22 -1.74
C THR A 570 13.74 -16.14 -1.05
N VAL A 571 14.11 -14.87 -1.20
CA VAL A 571 13.40 -13.75 -0.59
C VAL A 571 12.31 -13.27 -1.53
N PHE A 572 11.12 -12.99 -1.01
CA PHE A 572 9.95 -12.60 -1.79
C PHE A 572 10.19 -11.26 -2.47
N ASN A 573 9.59 -11.11 -3.65
CA ASN A 573 9.83 -9.99 -4.54
C ASN A 573 8.51 -9.31 -4.94
N PRO A 574 8.03 -8.33 -4.15
CA PRO A 574 6.79 -7.62 -4.47
C PRO A 574 6.93 -6.74 -5.73
N ASN A 575 5.80 -6.43 -6.35
CA ASN A 575 5.73 -5.65 -7.60
C ASN A 575 5.29 -4.19 -7.35
N PHE A 576 5.81 -3.30 -8.19
CA PHE A 576 5.40 -1.91 -8.35
C PHE A 576 4.60 -1.76 -9.66
N PRO A 577 3.48 -1.00 -9.69
CA PRO A 577 3.05 -0.02 -8.70
C PRO A 577 2.00 -0.54 -7.72
N GLY A 578 1.68 -1.84 -7.72
CA GLY A 578 0.69 -2.42 -6.81
C GLY A 578 1.00 -2.17 -5.32
N ASN A 579 2.28 -2.06 -4.98
CA ASN A 579 2.72 -1.68 -3.65
C ASN A 579 2.33 -0.25 -3.19
N CYS A 580 2.00 0.66 -4.10
CA CYS A 580 1.59 2.02 -3.77
C CYS A 580 0.27 2.00 -2.98
N PRO A 581 0.18 2.66 -1.80
CA PRO A 581 -1.03 2.65 -0.97
C PRO A 581 -2.21 3.44 -1.54
N TYR A 582 -2.06 4.12 -2.68
CA TYR A 582 -3.13 4.90 -3.33
C TYR A 582 -3.71 4.22 -4.58
N ILE A 583 -3.32 2.97 -4.82
CA ILE A 583 -3.78 2.13 -5.93
C ILE A 583 -4.53 0.92 -5.36
N THR A 584 -5.55 0.46 -6.08
CA THR A 584 -6.22 -0.82 -5.80
C THR A 584 -5.50 -1.95 -6.54
N THR A 585 -4.86 -2.85 -5.82
CA THR A 585 -4.18 -4.02 -6.43
C THR A 585 -5.15 -5.18 -6.60
N VAL A 586 -5.19 -5.77 -7.79
CA VAL A 586 -6.13 -6.83 -8.16
C VAL A 586 -5.40 -8.16 -8.38
N GLY A 587 -5.68 -9.13 -7.53
CA GLY A 587 -5.21 -10.50 -7.62
C GLY A 587 -6.08 -11.40 -8.49
N GLY A 588 -5.72 -12.68 -8.52
CA GLY A 588 -6.29 -13.68 -9.41
C GLY A 588 -6.90 -14.85 -8.67
N THR A 589 -8.05 -15.29 -9.16
CA THR A 589 -8.76 -16.49 -8.71
C THR A 589 -9.14 -17.39 -9.88
N MET A 590 -9.47 -18.63 -9.57
CA MET A 590 -9.91 -19.63 -10.54
C MET A 590 -11.14 -20.39 -10.02
N MET A 591 -11.91 -20.94 -10.95
CA MET A 591 -12.84 -22.01 -10.66
C MET A 591 -12.09 -23.34 -10.64
N SER A 592 -12.33 -24.17 -9.63
CA SER A 592 -11.77 -25.53 -9.60
C SER A 592 -12.24 -26.34 -10.83
N PRO A 593 -11.46 -27.30 -11.35
CA PRO A 593 -11.88 -28.11 -12.49
C PRO A 593 -13.24 -28.79 -12.25
N GLY A 594 -14.19 -28.60 -13.15
CA GLY A 594 -15.56 -29.11 -13.05
C GLY A 594 -16.50 -28.30 -12.15
N ALA A 595 -16.04 -27.20 -11.57
CA ALA A 595 -16.87 -26.28 -10.78
C ALA A 595 -17.82 -25.48 -11.69
N SER A 596 -18.98 -25.16 -11.15
CA SER A 596 -19.97 -24.26 -11.73
C SER A 596 -19.75 -22.82 -11.26
N VAL A 597 -20.42 -21.87 -11.90
CA VAL A 597 -20.43 -20.44 -11.50
C VAL A 597 -21.06 -20.18 -10.13
N SER A 598 -21.67 -21.18 -9.49
CA SER A 598 -22.21 -21.08 -8.12
C SER A 598 -21.29 -21.67 -7.06
N ASP A 599 -20.24 -22.37 -7.47
CA ASP A 599 -19.27 -22.95 -6.54
C ASP A 599 -18.22 -21.90 -6.13
N PRO A 600 -17.61 -22.02 -4.94
CA PRO A 600 -16.57 -21.10 -4.50
C PRO A 600 -15.35 -21.11 -5.41
N GLU A 601 -14.84 -19.91 -5.70
CA GLU A 601 -13.53 -19.72 -6.34
C GLU A 601 -12.39 -20.07 -5.36
N VAL A 602 -11.22 -20.35 -5.91
CA VAL A 602 -9.96 -20.59 -5.17
C VAL A 602 -8.86 -19.67 -5.73
N ALA A 603 -7.77 -19.49 -4.98
CA ALA A 603 -6.62 -18.72 -5.49
C ALA A 603 -6.11 -19.32 -6.81
N ALA A 604 -5.82 -18.47 -7.80
CA ALA A 604 -5.46 -18.92 -9.14
C ALA A 604 -4.13 -19.68 -9.16
N TYR A 605 -4.13 -20.81 -9.88
CA TYR A 605 -2.98 -21.70 -9.98
C TYR A 605 -2.98 -22.47 -11.31
N LEU A 606 -1.89 -22.32 -12.08
CA LEU A 606 -1.53 -23.16 -13.21
C LEU A 606 -0.13 -23.73 -12.99
N PRO A 607 0.00 -25.06 -12.80
CA PRO A 607 1.30 -25.70 -12.65
C PRO A 607 2.05 -25.70 -13.99
N HIS A 608 3.39 -25.78 -13.90
CA HIS A 608 4.26 -25.95 -15.05
C HIS A 608 3.87 -27.22 -15.81
N GLN A 609 3.62 -27.12 -17.11
CA GLN A 609 3.51 -28.29 -17.98
C GLN A 609 4.86 -28.53 -18.65
N ASP A 610 5.29 -29.79 -18.77
CA ASP A 610 6.58 -30.12 -19.37
C ASP A 610 6.69 -29.50 -20.79
N GLY A 611 7.63 -28.57 -20.97
CA GLY A 611 7.89 -27.91 -22.25
C GLY A 611 7.23 -26.55 -22.49
N THR A 612 6.49 -25.97 -21.51
CA THR A 612 6.01 -24.58 -21.57
C THR A 612 6.44 -23.79 -20.32
N ASP A 613 6.82 -22.52 -20.48
CA ASP A 613 7.20 -21.61 -19.38
C ASP A 613 5.97 -20.95 -18.69
N ASP A 614 4.77 -21.54 -18.85
CA ASP A 614 3.48 -20.91 -18.55
C ASP A 614 2.94 -21.24 -17.14
N THR A 615 3.81 -21.23 -16.13
CA THR A 615 3.36 -21.26 -14.73
C THR A 615 2.67 -19.95 -14.38
N TYR A 616 1.47 -20.03 -13.78
CA TYR A 616 0.75 -18.86 -13.30
C TYR A 616 0.27 -19.06 -11.87
N THR A 617 0.58 -18.11 -11.00
CA THR A 617 0.00 -18.00 -9.65
C THR A 617 -0.29 -16.54 -9.32
N SER A 618 -1.39 -16.27 -8.60
CA SER A 618 -1.77 -14.89 -8.23
C SER A 618 -0.67 -14.17 -7.46
N GLY A 619 -0.25 -13.00 -7.93
CA GLY A 619 0.72 -12.15 -7.27
C GLY A 619 0.24 -11.65 -5.91
N GLY A 620 1.11 -11.64 -4.91
CA GLY A 620 0.75 -11.13 -3.58
C GLY A 620 1.91 -11.15 -2.60
N GLY A 621 1.77 -10.41 -1.50
CA GLY A 621 2.82 -10.29 -0.48
C GLY A 621 2.78 -8.97 0.26
N PHE A 622 3.96 -8.49 0.65
CA PHE A 622 4.11 -7.26 1.44
C PHE A 622 5.22 -6.39 0.88
N SER A 623 4.94 -5.11 0.70
CA SER A 623 5.88 -4.13 0.16
C SER A 623 7.17 -4.02 0.99
N THR A 624 8.29 -3.79 0.33
CA THR A 624 9.55 -3.42 1.01
C THR A 624 9.71 -1.91 1.18
N ILE A 625 8.87 -1.10 0.51
CA ILE A 625 8.99 0.37 0.45
C ILE A 625 7.93 1.06 1.30
N TYR A 626 6.66 0.67 1.14
CA TYR A 626 5.53 1.35 1.79
C TYR A 626 5.09 0.59 3.03
N SER A 627 4.87 1.30 4.13
CA SER A 627 4.26 0.72 5.33
C SER A 627 2.79 0.39 5.12
N ILE A 628 2.24 -0.48 5.97
CA ILE A 628 0.79 -0.77 6.03
C ILE A 628 -0.01 0.55 6.18
N PRO A 629 -0.89 0.89 5.22
CA PRO A 629 -1.72 2.08 5.32
C PRO A 629 -2.81 1.90 6.38
N SER A 630 -3.28 3.01 6.96
CA SER A 630 -4.24 2.99 8.08
C SER A 630 -5.53 2.24 7.75
N TYR A 631 -6.04 2.35 6.52
CA TYR A 631 -7.25 1.66 6.08
C TYR A 631 -7.09 0.13 6.03
N GLN A 632 -5.87 -0.39 5.86
CA GLN A 632 -5.57 -1.82 5.75
C GLN A 632 -5.11 -2.42 7.09
N SER A 633 -4.63 -1.59 8.03
CA SER A 633 -4.01 -2.01 9.29
C SER A 633 -4.78 -3.09 10.05
N ALA A 634 -6.07 -2.90 10.27
CA ALA A 634 -6.91 -3.85 11.00
C ALA A 634 -7.00 -5.22 10.31
N ALA A 635 -7.05 -5.25 8.97
CA ALA A 635 -7.14 -6.49 8.20
C ALA A 635 -5.81 -7.28 8.24
N VAL A 636 -4.68 -6.57 8.14
CA VAL A 636 -3.34 -7.19 8.24
C VAL A 636 -3.04 -7.67 9.65
N ASP A 637 -3.43 -6.90 10.67
CA ASP A 637 -3.30 -7.31 12.08
C ASP A 637 -4.12 -8.58 12.37
N ASP A 638 -5.36 -8.65 11.85
CA ASP A 638 -6.22 -9.82 11.98
C ASP A 638 -5.64 -11.06 11.29
N TYR A 639 -5.14 -10.88 10.06
CA TYR A 639 -4.42 -11.93 9.31
C TYR A 639 -3.27 -12.49 10.13
N PHE A 640 -2.38 -11.64 10.65
CA PHE A 640 -1.25 -12.11 11.45
C PHE A 640 -1.64 -12.67 12.82
N ALA A 641 -2.74 -12.21 13.42
CA ALA A 641 -3.21 -12.73 14.70
C ALA A 641 -3.78 -14.16 14.57
N LYS A 642 -4.43 -14.48 13.45
CA LYS A 642 -5.15 -15.75 13.24
C LYS A 642 -4.43 -16.73 12.32
N HIS A 643 -3.68 -16.22 11.35
CA HIS A 643 -3.18 -16.93 10.19
C HIS A 643 -1.71 -16.61 9.89
N ASP A 644 -0.90 -16.32 10.93
CA ASP A 644 0.54 -16.13 10.78
C ASP A 644 1.17 -17.29 9.98
N PRO A 645 1.85 -17.01 8.86
CA PRO A 645 2.36 -18.06 7.98
C PRO A 645 3.58 -18.80 8.57
N GLY A 646 4.13 -18.35 9.71
CA GLY A 646 5.31 -18.93 10.34
C GLY A 646 6.60 -18.78 9.51
N LEU A 647 6.55 -17.99 8.43
CA LEU A 647 7.69 -17.67 7.59
C LEU A 647 8.62 -16.69 8.31
N LYS A 648 9.93 -16.80 8.06
CA LYS A 648 10.88 -15.83 8.60
C LYS A 648 10.62 -14.47 7.96
N PHE A 649 10.60 -13.41 8.76
CA PHE A 649 10.32 -12.07 8.29
C PHE A 649 11.38 -11.07 8.74
N PHE A 650 11.42 -9.93 8.07
CA PHE A 650 12.10 -8.73 8.53
C PHE A 650 11.07 -7.61 8.74
N SER A 651 11.49 -6.52 9.38
CA SER A 651 10.63 -5.39 9.73
C SER A 651 11.37 -4.08 9.55
N SER A 652 11.81 -3.86 8.32
CA SER A 652 12.53 -2.67 7.89
C SER A 652 12.03 -2.29 6.51
N LEU A 653 11.71 -1.01 6.33
CA LEU A 653 11.43 -0.45 5.01
C LEU A 653 12.74 -0.07 4.35
N HIS A 654 12.82 -0.30 3.05
CA HIS A 654 13.85 0.28 2.21
C HIS A 654 13.76 1.82 2.33
N ASN A 655 14.90 2.50 2.48
CA ASN A 655 14.95 3.96 2.53
C ASN A 655 16.20 4.48 1.84
N ALA A 656 16.13 5.72 1.38
CA ALA A 656 17.17 6.29 0.52
C ALA A 656 18.43 6.79 1.23
N THR A 657 18.47 6.80 2.56
CA THR A 657 19.70 7.08 3.31
C THR A 657 20.60 5.84 3.43
N HIS A 658 20.07 4.66 3.12
CA HIS A 658 20.85 3.44 3.04
C HIS A 658 21.45 3.27 1.64
N ASN A 659 22.68 3.76 1.47
CA ASN A 659 23.68 3.06 0.64
C ASN A 659 24.06 1.68 1.24
N ASP A 660 23.42 1.31 2.36
CA ASP A 660 23.54 0.00 2.95
C ASP A 660 22.80 -1.00 2.07
N SER A 661 23.59 -1.74 1.32
CA SER A 661 23.33 -3.11 0.95
C SER A 661 23.12 -3.97 2.20
N SER A 662 22.20 -3.61 3.10
CA SER A 662 21.55 -4.58 3.96
C SER A 662 20.50 -5.20 3.07
N PRO A 663 20.81 -6.30 2.34
CA PRO A 663 19.91 -6.84 1.34
C PRO A 663 18.56 -7.10 1.99
N VAL A 664 17.49 -6.86 1.25
CA VAL A 664 16.20 -7.46 1.54
C VAL A 664 16.45 -8.93 1.95
N GLY A 665 16.19 -9.25 3.23
CA GLY A 665 16.50 -10.54 3.83
C GLY A 665 17.88 -10.76 4.49
N ALA A 666 18.68 -9.71 4.76
CA ALA A 666 20.00 -9.79 5.43
C ALA A 666 19.97 -10.50 6.80
N ASN A 667 18.83 -10.43 7.50
CA ASN A 667 18.62 -11.10 8.79
C ASN A 667 18.00 -12.51 8.65
N GLY A 668 17.98 -13.07 7.44
CA GLY A 668 17.36 -14.36 7.12
C GLY A 668 15.84 -14.34 7.03
N GLY A 669 15.21 -13.15 7.04
CA GLY A 669 13.79 -12.96 6.75
C GLY A 669 13.53 -13.03 5.25
N ILE A 670 12.39 -13.57 4.83
CA ILE A 670 12.04 -13.74 3.42
C ILE A 670 10.91 -12.82 2.94
N TYR A 671 10.26 -12.07 3.84
CA TYR A 671 9.27 -11.04 3.50
C TYR A 671 9.26 -9.92 4.54
N ASN A 672 8.71 -8.75 4.18
CA ASN A 672 8.60 -7.59 5.06
C ASN A 672 7.28 -7.56 5.82
N ARG A 673 7.28 -7.84 7.12
CA ARG A 673 6.04 -7.94 7.91
C ARG A 673 5.34 -6.60 8.16
N ILE A 674 6.04 -5.48 8.00
CA ILE A 674 5.48 -4.13 8.24
C ILE A 674 5.09 -3.40 6.94
N GLY A 675 5.20 -4.08 5.80
CA GLY A 675 4.90 -3.52 4.48
C GLY A 675 3.41 -3.49 4.16
N ARG A 676 2.99 -2.62 3.23
CA ARG A 676 1.66 -2.64 2.61
C ARG A 676 1.38 -4.02 2.02
N GLY A 677 0.29 -4.65 2.44
CA GLY A 677 -0.10 -5.99 1.99
C GLY A 677 -0.76 -5.93 0.61
N MET A 678 -0.54 -6.92 -0.24
CA MET A 678 -1.12 -7.03 -1.59
C MET A 678 -1.62 -8.46 -1.84
N PRO A 679 -2.69 -8.66 -2.62
CA PRO A 679 -3.51 -7.64 -3.29
C PRO A 679 -4.57 -7.03 -2.34
N ASP A 680 -5.39 -6.09 -2.85
CA ASP A 680 -6.54 -5.54 -2.12
C ASP A 680 -7.81 -6.35 -2.38
N VAL A 681 -8.01 -6.81 -3.61
CA VAL A 681 -9.16 -7.59 -4.09
C VAL A 681 -8.69 -8.59 -5.13
N SER A 682 -9.56 -9.48 -5.60
CA SER A 682 -9.28 -10.36 -6.74
C SER A 682 -10.48 -10.50 -7.67
N ALA A 683 -10.25 -11.05 -8.86
CA ALA A 683 -11.30 -11.57 -9.73
C ALA A 683 -10.81 -12.80 -10.50
N ILE A 684 -11.69 -13.43 -11.28
CA ILE A 684 -11.38 -14.60 -12.09
C ILE A 684 -10.30 -14.23 -13.12
N SER A 685 -9.26 -15.04 -13.20
CA SER A 685 -8.03 -14.70 -13.93
C SER A 685 -7.44 -15.87 -14.71
N GLN A 686 -8.15 -17.00 -14.78
CA GLN A 686 -7.65 -18.22 -15.40
C GLN A 686 -8.61 -18.71 -16.48
N ASN A 687 -8.05 -19.19 -17.60
CA ASN A 687 -8.76 -19.75 -18.75
C ASN A 687 -9.71 -18.75 -19.45
N LEU A 688 -9.32 -17.48 -19.59
CA LEU A 688 -10.14 -16.49 -20.29
C LEU A 688 -10.10 -16.76 -21.80
N ALA A 689 -11.27 -16.88 -22.42
CA ALA A 689 -11.37 -16.93 -23.88
C ALA A 689 -10.86 -15.63 -24.49
N THR A 690 -9.97 -15.72 -25.48
CA THR A 690 -9.40 -14.56 -26.16
C THR A 690 -9.11 -14.90 -27.63
N PHE A 691 -9.21 -13.90 -28.51
CA PHE A 691 -8.68 -13.93 -29.86
C PHE A 691 -7.42 -13.07 -29.94
N VAL A 692 -6.33 -13.61 -30.51
CA VAL A 692 -5.06 -12.91 -30.71
C VAL A 692 -4.47 -13.39 -32.03
N ASP A 693 -4.04 -12.47 -32.89
CA ASP A 693 -3.52 -12.76 -34.24
C ASP A 693 -4.48 -13.66 -35.05
N LEU A 694 -5.78 -13.35 -34.99
CA LEU A 694 -6.89 -14.08 -35.61
C LEU A 694 -7.13 -15.49 -35.06
N ASP A 695 -6.33 -15.94 -34.09
CA ASP A 695 -6.42 -17.26 -33.49
C ASP A 695 -7.19 -17.22 -32.18
N TYR A 696 -7.97 -18.27 -31.93
CA TYR A 696 -8.67 -18.47 -30.67
C TYR A 696 -7.79 -19.22 -29.67
N GLY A 697 -7.78 -18.77 -28.42
CA GLY A 697 -7.05 -19.42 -27.34
C GLY A 697 -7.57 -19.06 -25.97
N LEU A 698 -6.82 -19.47 -24.95
CA LEU A 698 -7.05 -19.10 -23.56
C LEU A 698 -5.84 -18.36 -23.01
N ILE A 699 -6.09 -17.27 -22.29
CA ILE A 699 -5.09 -16.52 -21.54
C ILE A 699 -5.41 -16.59 -20.05
N SER A 700 -4.35 -16.64 -19.23
CA SER A 700 -4.45 -16.58 -17.77
C SER A 700 -3.47 -15.55 -17.24
N GLY A 701 -3.85 -14.85 -16.18
CA GLY A 701 -3.07 -13.78 -15.58
C GLY A 701 -3.94 -12.80 -14.83
N THR A 702 -3.38 -12.13 -13.84
CA THR A 702 -4.04 -11.05 -13.07
C THR A 702 -4.45 -9.85 -13.94
N SER A 703 -3.89 -9.75 -15.14
CA SER A 703 -4.36 -8.83 -16.19
C SER A 703 -5.74 -9.12 -16.72
N ALA A 704 -6.26 -10.35 -16.63
CA ALA A 704 -7.67 -10.57 -16.92
C ALA A 704 -8.57 -10.03 -15.79
N ALA A 705 -8.12 -10.16 -14.54
CA ALA A 705 -8.89 -9.78 -13.36
C ALA A 705 -9.00 -8.25 -13.20
N THR A 706 -7.95 -7.52 -13.56
CA THR A 706 -7.87 -6.06 -13.40
C THR A 706 -8.92 -5.28 -14.23
N PRO A 707 -9.01 -5.43 -15.57
CA PRO A 707 -10.00 -4.77 -16.40
C PRO A 707 -11.42 -5.28 -16.12
N LEU A 708 -11.56 -6.54 -15.66
CA LEU A 708 -12.84 -7.05 -15.16
C LEU A 708 -13.30 -6.25 -13.94
N PHE A 709 -12.47 -6.17 -12.89
CA PHE A 709 -12.84 -5.45 -11.67
C PHE A 709 -13.02 -3.95 -11.95
N ALA A 710 -12.16 -3.36 -12.78
CA ALA A 710 -12.27 -1.98 -13.23
C ALA A 710 -13.60 -1.72 -13.97
N SER A 711 -14.05 -2.67 -14.80
CA SER A 711 -15.36 -2.61 -15.46
C SER A 711 -16.51 -2.54 -14.45
N LEU A 712 -16.43 -3.26 -13.33
CA LEU A 712 -17.45 -3.20 -12.29
C LEU A 712 -17.53 -1.81 -11.65
N ILE A 713 -16.38 -1.19 -11.36
CA ILE A 713 -16.34 0.17 -10.83
C ILE A 713 -16.86 1.18 -11.86
N THR A 714 -16.54 0.99 -13.15
CA THR A 714 -17.09 1.83 -14.23
C THR A 714 -18.61 1.75 -14.30
N ILE A 715 -19.19 0.56 -14.16
CA ILE A 715 -20.66 0.37 -14.10
C ILE A 715 -21.23 1.03 -12.83
N ILE A 716 -20.58 0.89 -11.67
CA ILE A 716 -21.01 1.58 -10.44
C ILE A 716 -21.00 3.11 -10.64
N ASN A 717 -19.97 3.65 -11.28
CA ASN A 717 -19.90 5.06 -11.62
C ASN A 717 -21.01 5.49 -12.60
N GLU A 718 -21.40 4.65 -13.57
CA GLU A 718 -22.59 4.91 -14.40
C GLU A 718 -23.83 5.11 -13.53
N HIS A 719 -24.13 4.16 -12.64
CA HIS A 719 -25.30 4.26 -11.77
C HIS A 719 -25.25 5.50 -10.86
N ARG A 720 -24.07 5.84 -10.33
CA ARG A 720 -23.87 7.05 -9.51
C ARG A 720 -24.10 8.32 -10.31
N LEU A 721 -23.51 8.44 -11.50
CA LEU A 721 -23.64 9.61 -12.36
C LEU A 721 -25.10 9.80 -12.84
N GLN A 722 -25.81 8.72 -13.19
CA GLN A 722 -27.23 8.78 -13.52
C GLN A 722 -28.09 9.27 -12.34
N ALA A 723 -27.65 9.01 -11.10
CA ALA A 723 -28.28 9.52 -9.88
C ALA A 723 -27.79 10.93 -9.47
N GLY A 724 -26.96 11.59 -10.29
CA GLY A 724 -26.39 12.91 -10.01
C GLY A 724 -25.29 12.91 -8.94
N LYS A 725 -24.67 11.76 -8.65
CA LYS A 725 -23.56 11.61 -7.71
C LYS A 725 -22.22 11.65 -8.43
N ALA A 726 -21.17 12.04 -7.70
CA ALA A 726 -19.80 11.99 -8.19
C ALA A 726 -19.27 10.54 -8.29
N PRO A 727 -18.28 10.26 -9.16
CA PRO A 727 -17.58 8.96 -9.20
C PRO A 727 -17.00 8.56 -7.84
N VAL A 728 -16.76 7.27 -7.64
CA VAL A 728 -16.30 6.73 -6.34
C VAL A 728 -14.86 7.12 -5.95
N GLY A 729 -13.99 7.42 -6.92
CA GLY A 729 -12.59 7.76 -6.69
C GLY A 729 -11.79 6.67 -5.99
N PHE A 730 -10.88 7.05 -5.09
CA PHE A 730 -10.05 6.09 -4.37
C PHE A 730 -10.88 5.16 -3.47
N ILE A 731 -10.97 3.88 -3.83
CA ILE A 731 -11.92 2.94 -3.22
C ILE A 731 -11.38 2.16 -2.02
N ASN A 732 -10.05 1.98 -1.85
CA ASN A 732 -9.51 1.06 -0.84
C ASN A 732 -10.10 1.31 0.57
N PRO A 733 -10.18 2.56 1.10
CA PRO A 733 -10.76 2.79 2.42
C PRO A 733 -12.21 2.33 2.54
N THR A 734 -12.99 2.45 1.47
CA THR A 734 -14.36 1.94 1.42
C THR A 734 -14.41 0.42 1.38
N LEU A 735 -13.52 -0.22 0.62
CA LEU A 735 -13.47 -1.69 0.51
C LEU A 735 -13.08 -2.34 1.85
N TYR A 736 -12.01 -1.87 2.49
CA TYR A 736 -11.55 -2.42 3.78
C TYR A 736 -12.53 -2.15 4.92
N ALA A 737 -13.32 -1.08 4.85
CA ALA A 737 -14.41 -0.83 5.81
C ALA A 737 -15.63 -1.73 5.58
N ASN A 738 -15.74 -2.41 4.43
CA ASN A 738 -16.91 -3.19 4.03
C ASN A 738 -16.54 -4.56 3.41
N PRO A 739 -15.77 -5.42 4.09
CA PRO A 739 -15.34 -6.71 3.53
C PRO A 739 -16.50 -7.65 3.16
N GLN A 740 -17.69 -7.46 3.74
CA GLN A 740 -18.87 -8.29 3.48
C GLN A 740 -19.37 -8.28 2.03
N ILE A 741 -18.98 -7.28 1.23
CA ILE A 741 -19.35 -7.14 -0.19
C ILE A 741 -18.50 -8.03 -1.12
N PHE A 742 -17.63 -8.88 -0.55
CA PHE A 742 -16.79 -9.80 -1.28
C PHE A 742 -17.13 -11.26 -0.96
N ASN A 743 -16.90 -12.15 -1.92
CA ASN A 743 -16.79 -13.58 -1.68
C ASN A 743 -15.38 -13.85 -1.14
N ASP A 744 -15.31 -14.33 0.09
CA ASP A 744 -14.06 -14.64 0.78
C ASP A 744 -13.43 -15.92 0.20
N ILE A 745 -12.16 -15.84 -0.21
CA ILE A 745 -11.43 -16.94 -0.83
C ILE A 745 -10.53 -17.56 0.22
N THR A 746 -10.77 -18.83 0.54
CA THR A 746 -10.18 -19.47 1.73
C THR A 746 -9.34 -20.70 1.40
N SER A 747 -9.00 -20.88 0.12
CA SER A 747 -8.25 -22.03 -0.37
C SER A 747 -7.32 -21.67 -1.51
N GLY A 748 -6.15 -22.30 -1.52
CA GLY A 748 -5.06 -22.06 -2.46
C GLY A 748 -3.92 -21.25 -1.83
N ASN A 749 -2.89 -21.00 -2.63
CA ASN A 749 -1.68 -20.26 -2.22
C ASN A 749 -1.02 -19.60 -3.44
N ASN A 750 -0.06 -18.72 -3.19
CA ASN A 750 0.76 -18.08 -4.22
C ASN A 750 2.21 -18.56 -4.17
N GLU A 751 2.43 -19.84 -4.50
CA GLU A 751 3.75 -20.47 -4.41
C GLU A 751 4.84 -19.76 -5.23
N GLY A 752 6.07 -19.80 -4.70
CA GLY A 752 7.23 -19.11 -5.26
C GLY A 752 8.40 -19.13 -4.29
N CYS A 753 9.60 -18.80 -4.79
CA CYS A 753 10.81 -18.68 -3.97
C CYS A 753 11.15 -19.91 -3.11
N ASN A 754 10.90 -21.12 -3.63
CA ASN A 754 11.06 -22.40 -2.94
C ASN A 754 10.16 -22.56 -1.70
N THR A 755 9.02 -21.86 -1.67
CA THR A 755 8.02 -21.93 -0.61
C THR A 755 6.62 -22.12 -1.21
N LYS A 756 5.63 -22.39 -0.35
CA LYS A 756 4.21 -22.30 -0.73
C LYS A 756 3.69 -20.86 -0.71
N GLY A 757 4.55 -19.86 -0.57
CA GLY A 757 4.15 -18.46 -0.42
C GLY A 757 3.24 -18.28 0.79
N PHE A 758 2.22 -17.45 0.62
CA PHE A 758 1.12 -17.30 1.56
C PHE A 758 -0.07 -18.16 1.15
N SER A 759 -0.95 -18.46 2.11
CA SER A 759 -2.19 -19.21 1.86
C SER A 759 -3.39 -18.28 1.88
N ALA A 760 -4.38 -18.57 1.03
CA ALA A 760 -5.68 -17.93 1.10
C ALA A 760 -6.43 -18.43 2.34
N VAL A 761 -6.99 -17.53 3.14
CA VAL A 761 -7.53 -17.81 4.48
C VAL A 761 -8.74 -16.91 4.77
N PRO A 762 -9.62 -17.26 5.73
CA PRO A 762 -10.78 -16.42 6.05
C PRO A 762 -10.39 -14.97 6.38
N GLY A 763 -11.01 -14.01 5.69
CA GLY A 763 -10.74 -12.59 5.82
C GLY A 763 -9.81 -12.05 4.73
N TRP A 764 -9.06 -10.98 5.02
CA TRP A 764 -8.05 -10.51 4.08
C TRP A 764 -6.81 -11.43 4.12
N ASP A 765 -6.26 -11.74 2.96
CA ASP A 765 -5.00 -12.46 2.85
C ASP A 765 -4.08 -11.90 1.73
N PRO A 766 -2.76 -12.11 1.81
CA PRO A 766 -1.80 -11.65 0.81
C PRO A 766 -1.71 -12.57 -0.42
N VAL A 767 -2.84 -13.18 -0.82
CA VAL A 767 -2.98 -14.01 -2.04
C VAL A 767 -4.13 -13.46 -2.89
N THR A 768 -5.28 -13.20 -2.26
CA THR A 768 -6.54 -12.83 -2.90
C THR A 768 -7.17 -11.55 -2.34
N GLY A 769 -6.56 -10.95 -1.32
CA GLY A 769 -7.01 -9.69 -0.74
C GLY A 769 -8.32 -9.89 0.03
N LEU A 770 -9.28 -8.98 -0.15
CA LEU A 770 -10.63 -9.10 0.42
C LEU A 770 -11.50 -10.15 -0.29
N GLY A 771 -11.01 -10.73 -1.40
CA GLY A 771 -11.72 -11.72 -2.20
C GLY A 771 -12.33 -11.18 -3.48
N THR A 772 -13.31 -11.89 -4.04
CA THR A 772 -13.92 -11.59 -5.35
C THR A 772 -15.23 -10.81 -5.23
N PRO A 773 -15.62 -10.00 -6.23
CA PRO A 773 -16.72 -9.05 -6.07
C PRO A 773 -18.08 -9.74 -5.95
N LYS A 774 -18.88 -9.34 -4.95
CA LYS A 774 -20.33 -9.52 -4.99
C LYS A 774 -20.96 -8.26 -5.57
N PHE A 775 -21.07 -8.22 -6.90
CA PHE A 775 -21.43 -6.99 -7.61
C PHE A 775 -22.72 -6.32 -7.12
N PRO A 776 -23.84 -7.04 -6.87
CA PRO A 776 -25.07 -6.41 -6.37
C PRO A 776 -24.87 -5.67 -5.04
N GLU A 777 -24.14 -6.28 -4.10
CA GLU A 777 -23.83 -5.72 -2.78
C GLU A 777 -22.86 -4.54 -2.88
N MET A 778 -21.87 -4.61 -3.78
CA MET A 778 -21.00 -3.48 -4.08
C MET A 778 -21.79 -2.31 -4.65
N LEU A 779 -22.66 -2.56 -5.63
CA LEU A 779 -23.50 -1.54 -6.24
C LEU A 779 -24.41 -0.89 -5.20
N GLU A 780 -25.07 -1.67 -4.35
CA GLU A 780 -25.89 -1.15 -3.26
C GLU A 780 -25.08 -0.27 -2.29
N LEU A 781 -23.91 -0.76 -1.85
CA LEU A 781 -23.02 0.00 -0.96
C LEU A 781 -22.66 1.34 -1.59
N PHE A 782 -22.04 1.34 -2.78
CA PHE A 782 -21.56 2.57 -3.40
C PHE A 782 -22.71 3.50 -3.80
N MET A 783 -23.90 3.00 -4.11
CA MET A 783 -25.07 3.85 -4.33
C MET A 783 -25.60 4.48 -3.05
N SER A 784 -25.38 3.85 -1.88
CA SER A 784 -25.80 4.38 -0.58
C SER A 784 -24.91 5.54 -0.07
N LEU A 785 -23.64 5.56 -0.48
CA LEU A 785 -22.67 6.60 -0.08
C LEU A 785 -23.08 7.98 -0.65
N PRO A 786 -22.75 9.09 0.04
CA PRO A 786 -22.96 10.45 -0.47
C PRO A 786 -22.57 10.59 -1.95
#